data_AF-A0A7X3QB19-F1
#
_entry.id   AF-A0A7X3QB19-F1
#
_cell.length_a   1.000
_cell.length_b   1.000
_cell.length_c   1.000
_cell.angle_alpha   90.00
_cell.angle_beta   90.00
_cell.angle_gamma   90.00
#
_symmetry.space_group_name_H-M   'P 1'
#
loop_
_entity.id
_entity.type
_entity.pdbx_description
1 polymer ?
#
loop_
_entity_poly.entity_id
_entity_poly.type
_entity_poly.pdbx_seq_one_letter_code
_entity_poly.pdbx_strand_id
1 'polypeptide(L)'
;MPTIGLRPRDGGRTCARFSQPPHDPFDHRGLRPNQGAGRTCGGWLFIWAPLVLVWPGLLGDEPAGAQYPPENEPPVFIEGAETARQLAENTGGGQDIGAAVGATDADGHRLTYRLGGADVDSFTLDVRTGQLRTRDGVDYDHETSARHAVTVRAEDGRGGSAEIAVIIMVTNEAEPPSAPDRPTVWATARNELTLRWTTPANPGPELRDYEGQYRAEGDADWKLGWERVGVVSEITMGGLDADTRYEMQVRARNADGVSEWSEAVDARTESNRAPVFAEGTATSRQLDENTGAGVDVGQPVAATDAEGDRLVYSLEGSDAGAFEINSSSGQVVTRTGEVYDYETKTEYMVTVRVDDGHEGAATSAVRVAVQDLDDAPIVADAGWDLTVVAGGTALLQGSARVSGASTGGNDDPTYSWSFVSWPGDSAPALDDDAIAAPSFVAAAEGDYVLRLTASHGTDSDMDDVTVTAKPSTTETASLLVADLLVDANRDGVVDAADEDGEDVWDAASGAVFGGNMDDDDGDRVRDGWDDRANGRVDLLDMAPVVARRIPGLQRQHSVSVEMTYVSTSTRPKPRLFYERADAGIELLIASGETRGELPLARLAATDMQLYLESPLGRDVGFDGQLSLTLKVEEDGTAVSEDVVALRGSPIVYSHHLQAAERVFVTALGSSWGRHNNIALQDALASRLRPSTALYRLDSGRYDGDHWVQDSMQTGYTERASTAGSSAALAHTQLLRGRPLQDFLPDEYLSASAGYAFPGGTSRSGWNYGGNVEVLPPYTRHGKSWPLGRVVVGSGMTDGQVDFFDAQGVQGPALEVRTYWLVVGHVDEIFSVVPNRNAGPGEKPWVIVIASTDLAIASLEKAVEDGHGSVPIFAGRGRDETSAEEILADDFLMDANESAQRDIDQARRLLTWEMGLTEADFREVPALFYWDGARYPVSAYMPAMQNLLVANDVLLIPDPEGPEIGGVDIWQQGMLDALDGLGLTAHFVDVYYSYHTLLGAIHCGTNVERAGAEPWWSLPQAGGSR
;
A
#
# COMPACT_ATOMS: atom_id res chain seq x y z
N MET A 1 34.72 10.29 48.64
CA MET A 1 34.50 9.57 49.92
C MET A 1 33.11 9.90 50.43
N PRO A 2 32.41 9.01 51.15
CA PRO A 2 32.54 7.53 51.26
C PRO A 2 31.29 6.84 50.62
N THR A 3 31.31 5.66 49.96
CA THR A 3 31.41 4.26 50.50
C THR A 3 30.34 3.96 51.57
N ILE A 4 29.63 2.83 51.71
CA ILE A 4 29.72 1.38 51.38
C ILE A 4 28.26 0.88 51.05
N GLY A 5 27.90 -0.17 50.29
CA GLY A 5 28.60 -1.25 49.54
C GLY A 5 28.31 -2.68 50.07
N LEU A 6 27.82 -3.66 49.27
CA LEU A 6 27.89 -5.15 49.45
C LEU A 6 26.97 -5.95 48.47
N ARG A 7 27.53 -6.92 47.73
CA ARG A 7 26.89 -8.21 47.35
C ARG A 7 27.40 -9.29 48.37
N PRO A 8 27.19 -10.64 48.27
CA PRO A 8 26.41 -11.46 47.31
C PRO A 8 25.68 -12.74 47.86
N ARG A 9 24.95 -13.42 46.94
CA ARG A 9 24.91 -14.89 46.66
C ARG A 9 23.92 -15.90 47.32
N ASP A 10 23.38 -16.70 46.39
CA ASP A 10 23.09 -18.15 46.36
C ASP A 10 21.87 -18.78 47.09
N GLY A 11 21.08 -19.54 46.30
CA GLY A 11 19.99 -20.41 46.79
C GLY A 11 18.92 -20.77 45.74
N GLY A 12 19.27 -21.45 44.66
CA GLY A 12 18.30 -21.76 43.58
C GLY A 12 17.35 -22.93 43.87
N ARG A 13 16.27 -23.08 43.05
CA ARG A 13 15.78 -24.35 42.46
C ARG A 13 14.47 -24.20 41.64
N THR A 14 14.60 -24.67 40.40
CA THR A 14 13.64 -25.14 39.39
C THR A 14 12.44 -26.01 39.84
N CYS A 15 11.33 -25.91 39.07
CA CYS A 15 10.32 -26.93 38.72
C CYS A 15 9.43 -27.54 39.85
N ALA A 16 8.13 -27.82 39.67
CA ALA A 16 7.50 -28.45 38.49
C ALA A 16 5.96 -28.34 38.42
N ARG A 17 5.42 -28.39 37.19
CA ARG A 17 4.18 -29.04 36.67
C ARG A 17 2.86 -29.03 37.48
N PHE A 18 1.76 -28.71 36.78
CA PHE A 18 0.61 -29.60 36.44
C PHE A 18 -0.18 -28.88 35.31
N SER A 19 0.12 -29.11 34.04
CA SER A 19 -0.51 -30.08 33.11
C SER A 19 -1.99 -29.84 32.79
N GLN A 20 -2.30 -29.61 31.50
CA GLN A 20 -3.63 -29.77 30.89
C GLN A 20 -4.11 -31.24 31.00
N PRO A 21 -5.37 -31.57 30.61
CA PRO A 21 -5.61 -32.00 29.22
C PRO A 21 -7.03 -31.54 28.72
N PRO A 22 -7.69 -32.08 27.65
CA PRO A 22 -8.10 -31.25 26.51
C PRO A 22 -9.56 -31.48 26.02
N HIS A 23 -9.86 -30.97 24.82
CA HIS A 23 -10.93 -31.31 23.88
C HIS A 23 -12.36 -30.71 24.03
N ASP A 24 -12.77 -30.20 22.87
CA ASP A 24 -14.07 -29.79 22.31
C ASP A 24 -15.00 -31.01 22.03
N PRO A 25 -16.23 -30.93 21.43
CA PRO A 25 -17.19 -29.83 21.23
C PRO A 25 -18.68 -30.18 21.61
N PHE A 26 -19.62 -29.26 21.31
CA PHE A 26 -21.09 -29.43 21.13
C PHE A 26 -21.99 -30.00 22.25
N ASP A 27 -22.99 -29.22 22.70
CA ASP A 27 -24.44 -29.50 22.45
C ASP A 27 -25.30 -28.25 22.74
N HIS A 28 -26.23 -27.93 21.84
CA HIS A 28 -27.28 -26.96 22.10
C HIS A 28 -28.44 -27.63 22.86
N ARG A 29 -28.68 -27.23 24.12
CA ARG A 29 -30.05 -27.23 24.70
C ARG A 29 -30.11 -26.36 25.95
N GLY A 30 -30.94 -25.33 25.91
CA GLY A 30 -31.12 -24.40 27.03
C GLY A 30 -32.05 -24.96 28.12
N LEU A 31 -32.19 -24.21 29.22
CA LEU A 31 -33.36 -24.25 30.10
C LEU A 31 -33.47 -22.98 30.95
N ARG A 32 -34.68 -22.69 31.42
CA ARG A 32 -35.03 -21.52 32.25
C ARG A 32 -34.48 -21.63 33.69
N PRO A 33 -34.39 -20.51 34.42
CA PRO A 33 -33.68 -20.45 35.70
C PRO A 33 -34.51 -21.00 36.87
N ASN A 34 -33.84 -21.41 37.95
CA ASN A 34 -34.41 -21.16 39.28
C ASN A 34 -33.37 -21.07 40.41
N GLN A 35 -33.60 -20.06 41.24
CA GLN A 35 -33.31 -19.89 42.67
C GLN A 35 -32.45 -20.95 43.41
N GLY A 36 -31.59 -20.42 44.29
CA GLY A 36 -32.03 -20.38 45.69
C GLY A 36 -30.99 -20.68 46.77
N ALA A 37 -30.76 -19.66 47.61
CA ALA A 37 -30.22 -19.71 48.98
C ALA A 37 -28.79 -20.27 49.20
N GLY A 38 -27.95 -19.68 50.04
CA GLY A 38 -28.11 -18.48 50.86
C GLY A 38 -27.39 -18.59 52.21
N ARG A 39 -27.56 -17.57 53.06
CA ARG A 39 -27.15 -17.50 54.49
C ARG A 39 -25.65 -17.29 54.78
N THR A 40 -25.21 -16.48 55.76
CA THR A 40 -25.67 -15.21 56.38
C THR A 40 -24.70 -14.85 57.54
N CYS A 41 -24.83 -13.62 58.09
CA CYS A 41 -24.35 -13.14 59.40
C CYS A 41 -22.87 -12.72 59.50
N GLY A 42 -22.54 -11.59 60.16
CA GLY A 42 -23.38 -10.57 60.83
C GLY A 42 -22.61 -9.26 61.03
N GLY A 43 -23.26 -8.09 61.12
CA GLY A 43 -23.71 -7.43 62.36
C GLY A 43 -22.74 -6.28 62.73
N TRP A 44 -23.08 -5.18 63.42
CA TRP A 44 -24.04 -4.96 64.51
C TRP A 44 -24.57 -3.49 64.52
N LEU A 45 -25.91 -3.31 64.68
CA LEU A 45 -26.62 -2.36 65.60
C LEU A 45 -26.61 -0.81 65.41
N PHE A 46 -27.55 -0.03 66.01
CA PHE A 46 -28.64 -0.30 66.99
C PHE A 46 -29.92 0.55 66.70
N ILE A 47 -31.07 -0.10 66.41
CA ILE A 47 -32.46 0.02 66.97
C ILE A 47 -33.01 1.46 67.32
N TRP A 48 -34.22 1.90 66.95
CA TRP A 48 -35.57 1.36 67.32
C TRP A 48 -36.70 1.56 66.29
N ALA A 49 -37.62 0.58 66.25
CA ALA A 49 -38.93 0.54 65.58
C ALA A 49 -40.09 0.73 66.62
N PRO A 50 -41.42 0.60 66.36
CA PRO A 50 -42.19 -0.41 65.56
C PRO A 50 -43.15 0.21 64.50
N LEU A 51 -43.67 -0.47 63.47
CA LEU A 51 -44.40 -1.75 63.29
C LEU A 51 -45.92 -1.72 63.66
N VAL A 52 -46.79 -1.94 62.67
CA VAL A 52 -48.25 -2.17 62.80
C VAL A 52 -48.62 -3.53 62.18
N LEU A 53 -49.60 -4.22 62.76
CA LEU A 53 -50.07 -5.55 62.38
C LEU A 53 -51.61 -5.58 62.46
N VAL A 54 -52.29 -6.31 61.56
CA VAL A 54 -53.77 -6.28 61.40
C VAL A 54 -54.36 -7.68 61.63
N TRP A 55 -55.44 -7.81 62.42
CA TRP A 55 -56.68 -8.62 62.20
C TRP A 55 -57.64 -8.58 63.44
N PRO A 56 -58.93 -9.02 63.36
CA PRO A 56 -60.07 -8.18 63.77
C PRO A 56 -60.93 -8.65 64.98
N GLY A 57 -61.85 -7.81 65.47
CA GLY A 57 -62.98 -8.25 66.33
C GLY A 57 -63.81 -7.16 67.05
N LEU A 58 -65.09 -7.05 66.66
CA LEU A 58 -66.32 -6.58 67.35
C LEU A 58 -66.33 -5.64 68.59
N LEU A 59 -67.21 -4.61 68.48
CA LEU A 59 -68.18 -4.04 69.46
C LEU A 59 -67.71 -3.36 70.77
N GLY A 60 -68.19 -2.11 70.98
CA GLY A 60 -68.54 -1.58 72.32
C GLY A 60 -68.23 -0.11 72.61
N ASP A 61 -69.18 0.79 72.31
CA ASP A 61 -69.48 2.13 72.87
C ASP A 61 -68.38 3.06 73.48
N GLU A 62 -68.29 4.26 72.88
CA GLU A 62 -68.00 5.63 73.39
C GLU A 62 -67.94 5.86 74.93
N PRO A 63 -67.16 6.84 75.47
CA PRO A 63 -67.15 8.20 74.90
C PRO A 63 -65.88 9.10 74.95
N ALA A 64 -65.84 10.02 73.97
CA ALA A 64 -65.41 11.44 74.03
C ALA A 64 -64.15 11.91 74.80
N GLY A 65 -63.29 12.71 74.12
CA GLY A 65 -62.78 13.94 74.74
C GLY A 65 -61.33 14.42 74.52
N ALA A 66 -60.81 14.51 73.29
CA ALA A 66 -59.71 15.45 72.95
C ALA A 66 -59.61 15.70 71.44
N GLN A 67 -59.84 16.94 70.97
CA GLN A 67 -59.43 17.38 69.63
C GLN A 67 -58.13 18.18 69.75
N TYR A 68 -57.07 17.71 69.09
CA TYR A 68 -55.93 18.56 68.72
C TYR A 68 -56.36 19.49 67.55
N PRO A 69 -55.73 20.66 67.38
CA PRO A 69 -55.91 21.43 66.15
C PRO A 69 -55.47 20.61 64.93
N PRO A 70 -56.04 20.83 63.74
CA PRO A 70 -55.57 20.17 62.52
C PRO A 70 -54.08 20.49 62.30
N GLU A 71 -53.33 19.46 61.91
CA GLU A 71 -51.95 19.59 61.45
C GLU A 71 -51.98 20.15 60.03
N ASN A 72 -51.17 21.17 59.76
CA ASN A 72 -51.21 21.94 58.51
C ASN A 72 -50.72 21.08 57.34
N GLU A 73 -51.59 20.76 56.39
CA GLU A 73 -51.23 19.99 55.20
C GLU A 73 -50.49 20.87 54.18
N PRO A 74 -49.36 20.43 53.61
CA PRO A 74 -48.63 21.23 52.62
C PRO A 74 -49.39 21.32 51.29
N PRO A 75 -49.15 22.36 50.48
CA PRO A 75 -49.73 22.47 49.15
C PRO A 75 -49.31 21.32 48.23
N VAL A 76 -50.15 20.98 47.27
CA VAL A 76 -49.92 19.94 46.26
C VAL A 76 -50.16 20.52 44.87
N PHE A 77 -49.22 20.32 43.94
CA PHE A 77 -49.39 20.73 42.55
C PHE A 77 -50.41 19.87 41.82
N ILE A 78 -51.26 20.52 41.02
CA ILE A 78 -52.34 19.85 40.25
C ILE A 78 -51.75 18.91 39.18
N GLU A 79 -50.58 19.27 38.66
CA GLU A 79 -49.89 18.56 37.56
C GLU A 79 -48.94 17.45 38.05
N GLY A 80 -48.79 17.25 39.36
CA GLY A 80 -47.92 16.22 39.93
C GLY A 80 -46.51 16.70 40.29
N ALA A 81 -45.49 15.86 40.05
CA ALA A 81 -44.10 16.12 40.42
C ALA A 81 -43.26 16.79 39.31
N GLU A 82 -43.72 16.69 38.07
CA GLU A 82 -43.07 17.25 36.89
C GLU A 82 -44.13 17.62 35.85
N THR A 83 -43.86 18.63 35.04
CA THR A 83 -44.70 19.01 33.91
C THR A 83 -43.86 19.61 32.77
N ALA A 84 -44.42 19.61 31.56
CA ALA A 84 -43.79 20.18 30.38
C ALA A 84 -44.54 21.42 29.87
N ARG A 85 -43.81 22.30 29.19
CA ARG A 85 -44.31 23.45 28.43
C ARG A 85 -43.56 23.53 27.10
N GLN A 86 -44.16 24.21 26.13
CA GLN A 86 -43.53 24.56 24.86
C GLN A 86 -43.43 26.07 24.75
N LEU A 87 -42.38 26.53 24.09
CA LEU A 87 -42.09 27.90 23.75
C LEU A 87 -41.67 27.91 22.28
N ALA A 88 -42.27 28.75 21.45
CA ALA A 88 -41.72 28.98 20.11
C ALA A 88 -40.37 29.68 20.26
N GLU A 89 -39.40 29.35 19.42
CA GLU A 89 -38.19 30.16 19.39
C GLU A 89 -38.47 31.59 18.90
N ASN A 90 -37.47 32.47 18.96
CA ASN A 90 -37.61 33.90 18.67
C ASN A 90 -38.70 34.62 19.51
N THR A 91 -39.24 33.97 20.56
CA THR A 91 -40.33 34.53 21.38
C THR A 91 -39.83 35.64 22.30
N GLY A 92 -40.31 36.86 22.06
CA GLY A 92 -39.99 38.02 22.89
C GLY A 92 -40.39 37.88 24.38
N GLY A 93 -39.82 38.76 25.20
CA GLY A 93 -40.06 38.79 26.65
C GLY A 93 -41.51 39.05 27.08
N GLY A 94 -41.85 38.59 28.29
CA GLY A 94 -43.13 38.83 28.95
C GLY A 94 -44.32 37.97 28.49
N GLN A 95 -44.12 37.02 27.57
CA GLN A 95 -45.17 36.11 27.08
C GLN A 95 -45.45 34.98 28.07
N ASP A 96 -46.72 34.56 28.17
CA ASP A 96 -47.16 33.46 29.05
C ASP A 96 -46.73 32.08 28.47
N ILE A 97 -45.94 31.32 29.24
CA ILE A 97 -45.44 30.00 28.85
C ILE A 97 -46.45 28.92 29.22
N GLY A 98 -47.44 28.76 28.34
CA GLY A 98 -48.58 27.86 28.55
C GLY A 98 -49.42 28.24 29.78
N ALA A 99 -50.12 27.26 30.35
CA ALA A 99 -50.96 27.47 31.53
C ALA A 99 -50.14 27.62 32.82
N ALA A 100 -50.64 28.43 33.76
CA ALA A 100 -50.04 28.62 35.07
C ALA A 100 -49.87 27.31 35.85
N VAL A 101 -48.71 27.16 36.49
CA VAL A 101 -48.31 25.97 37.25
C VAL A 101 -48.97 26.02 38.64
N GLY A 102 -50.20 25.52 38.69
CA GLY A 102 -51.10 25.69 39.84
C GLY A 102 -50.96 24.61 40.93
N ALA A 103 -51.02 25.04 42.18
CA ALA A 103 -51.14 24.18 43.36
C ALA A 103 -52.43 24.45 44.15
N THR A 104 -52.86 23.45 44.92
CA THR A 104 -54.00 23.49 45.84
C THR A 104 -53.57 23.16 47.26
N ASP A 105 -54.29 23.69 48.23
CA ASP A 105 -54.03 23.55 49.67
C ASP A 105 -55.29 23.01 50.35
N ALA A 106 -55.18 21.90 51.10
CA ALA A 106 -56.34 21.23 51.69
C ALA A 106 -56.99 22.05 52.83
N ASP A 107 -56.19 22.84 53.55
CA ASP A 107 -56.64 23.78 54.58
C ASP A 107 -57.22 25.09 53.98
N GLY A 108 -57.11 25.28 52.67
CA GLY A 108 -57.61 26.45 51.94
C GLY A 108 -56.75 27.71 52.11
N HIS A 109 -55.47 27.57 52.43
CA HIS A 109 -54.54 28.69 52.55
C HIS A 109 -54.25 29.38 51.20
N ARG A 110 -53.88 30.67 51.28
CA ARG A 110 -53.43 31.41 50.10
C ARG A 110 -51.98 31.03 49.82
N LEU A 111 -51.74 30.45 48.65
CA LEU A 111 -50.41 30.11 48.18
C LEU A 111 -49.65 31.31 47.60
N THR A 112 -48.33 31.26 47.73
CA THR A 112 -47.38 32.10 46.99
C THR A 112 -46.36 31.24 46.27
N TYR A 113 -45.99 31.62 45.05
CA TYR A 113 -45.12 30.86 44.18
C TYR A 113 -43.74 31.52 44.02
N ARG A 114 -42.69 30.71 43.87
CA ARG A 114 -41.33 31.13 43.56
C ARG A 114 -40.73 30.27 42.46
N LEU A 115 -39.82 30.86 41.69
CA LEU A 115 -39.06 30.17 40.66
C LEU A 115 -37.65 29.83 41.18
N GLY A 116 -37.13 28.68 40.74
CA GLY A 116 -35.77 28.19 40.95
C GLY A 116 -35.37 27.26 39.81
N GLY A 117 -34.37 26.40 40.02
CA GLY A 117 -33.81 25.54 38.98
C GLY A 117 -32.61 26.17 38.27
N ALA A 118 -32.08 25.50 37.25
CA ALA A 118 -30.88 25.93 36.54
C ALA A 118 -31.17 27.18 35.67
N ASP A 119 -32.26 27.16 34.92
CA ASP A 119 -32.63 28.22 33.97
C ASP A 119 -33.53 29.30 34.60
N VAL A 120 -33.45 29.51 35.91
CA VAL A 120 -34.24 30.52 36.64
C VAL A 120 -33.99 31.94 36.10
N ASP A 121 -32.76 32.21 35.63
CA ASP A 121 -32.37 33.48 35.03
C ASP A 121 -32.85 33.63 33.57
N SER A 122 -33.47 32.60 32.99
CA SER A 122 -34.17 32.67 31.70
C SER A 122 -35.67 32.99 31.82
N PHE A 123 -36.34 32.80 32.97
CA PHE A 123 -37.80 32.98 33.10
C PHE A 123 -38.28 33.82 34.28
N THR A 124 -39.50 34.37 34.17
CA THR A 124 -40.20 35.07 35.25
C THR A 124 -41.48 34.34 35.67
N LEU A 125 -41.97 34.60 36.89
CA LEU A 125 -43.11 33.89 37.47
C LEU A 125 -44.03 34.87 38.22
N ASP A 126 -45.34 34.83 37.97
CA ASP A 126 -46.30 35.53 38.82
C ASP A 126 -46.43 34.82 40.18
N VAL A 127 -45.99 35.51 41.23
CA VAL A 127 -45.90 34.99 42.60
C VAL A 127 -47.26 34.67 43.25
N ARG A 128 -48.39 34.99 42.62
CA ARG A 128 -49.75 34.76 43.13
C ARG A 128 -50.50 33.69 42.35
N THR A 129 -50.18 33.48 41.08
CA THR A 129 -50.90 32.56 40.20
C THR A 129 -50.07 31.36 39.75
N GLY A 130 -48.73 31.43 39.84
CA GLY A 130 -47.85 30.40 39.28
C GLY A 130 -47.70 30.49 37.75
N GLN A 131 -48.13 31.59 37.13
CA GLN A 131 -47.97 31.80 35.69
C GLN A 131 -46.50 32.06 35.34
N LEU A 132 -45.91 31.14 34.58
CA LEU A 132 -44.56 31.26 34.06
C LEU A 132 -44.55 32.12 32.79
N ARG A 133 -43.50 32.93 32.61
CA ARG A 133 -43.33 33.87 31.51
C ARG A 133 -41.90 33.95 30.99
N THR A 134 -41.73 34.29 29.71
CA THR A 134 -40.42 34.67 29.16
C THR A 134 -39.88 35.94 29.86
N ARG A 135 -38.55 36.09 29.93
CA ARG A 135 -37.87 37.26 30.50
C ARG A 135 -37.40 38.18 29.36
N ASP A 136 -37.54 39.48 29.56
CA ASP A 136 -37.04 40.49 28.63
C ASP A 136 -35.51 40.40 28.47
N GLY A 137 -35.02 40.37 27.23
CA GLY A 137 -33.58 40.34 26.92
C GLY A 137 -32.92 38.97 27.01
N VAL A 138 -33.71 37.90 27.15
CA VAL A 138 -33.27 36.52 26.89
C VAL A 138 -33.60 36.19 25.44
N ASP A 139 -32.64 35.59 24.74
CA ASP A 139 -32.85 35.02 23.41
C ASP A 139 -33.25 33.55 23.58
N TYR A 140 -34.33 33.14 22.92
CA TYR A 140 -34.80 31.76 22.94
C TYR A 140 -34.66 31.21 21.53
N ASP A 141 -33.46 30.75 21.24
CA ASP A 141 -32.99 30.18 19.98
C ASP A 141 -32.81 28.67 20.21
N HIS A 142 -33.38 27.83 19.34
CA HIS A 142 -33.37 26.38 19.46
C HIS A 142 -31.97 25.80 19.23
N GLU A 143 -31.24 26.33 18.27
CA GLU A 143 -29.87 25.94 17.90
C GLU A 143 -28.89 26.27 19.02
N THR A 144 -29.14 27.34 19.78
CA THR A 144 -28.44 27.66 21.03
C THR A 144 -28.93 26.81 22.22
N SER A 145 -30.24 26.61 22.41
CA SER A 145 -30.80 25.77 23.48
C SER A 145 -32.27 25.35 23.28
N ALA A 146 -32.46 24.22 22.62
CA ALA A 146 -33.75 23.52 22.46
C ALA A 146 -34.53 23.18 23.75
N ARG A 147 -33.93 23.30 24.95
CA ARG A 147 -34.57 22.97 26.23
C ARG A 147 -34.10 23.83 27.40
N HIS A 148 -35.01 24.11 28.32
CA HIS A 148 -34.72 24.69 29.63
C HIS A 148 -35.45 23.94 30.76
N ALA A 149 -34.91 23.99 31.98
CA ALA A 149 -35.48 23.37 33.17
C ALA A 149 -35.51 24.35 34.37
N VAL A 150 -36.72 24.60 34.86
CA VAL A 150 -36.96 25.40 36.07
C VAL A 150 -37.74 24.61 37.12
N THR A 151 -37.74 25.08 38.35
CA THR A 151 -38.51 24.51 39.46
C THR A 151 -39.48 25.57 39.98
N VAL A 152 -40.76 25.23 40.09
CA VAL A 152 -41.76 26.11 40.72
C VAL A 152 -42.04 25.60 42.13
N ARG A 153 -41.89 26.47 43.13
CA ARG A 153 -42.16 26.17 44.54
C ARG A 153 -43.38 26.92 45.02
N ALA A 154 -44.36 26.20 45.59
CA ALA A 154 -45.54 26.78 46.24
C ALA A 154 -45.35 26.78 47.76
N GLU A 155 -45.69 27.87 48.44
CA GLU A 155 -45.65 28.03 49.90
C GLU A 155 -47.01 28.49 50.44
N ASP A 156 -47.45 27.94 51.58
CA ASP A 156 -48.72 28.27 52.25
C ASP A 156 -48.65 29.45 53.25
N GLY A 157 -47.43 29.89 53.60
CA GLY A 157 -47.17 30.92 54.61
C GLY A 157 -47.32 30.45 56.07
N ARG A 158 -47.54 29.14 56.31
CA ARG A 158 -47.61 28.49 57.63
C ARG A 158 -46.51 27.46 57.87
N GLY A 159 -45.84 27.00 56.83
CA GLY A 159 -44.67 26.12 56.92
C GLY A 159 -44.68 24.96 55.92
N GLY A 160 -45.79 24.72 55.23
CA GLY A 160 -45.89 23.76 54.14
C GLY A 160 -45.39 24.34 52.82
N SER A 161 -44.74 23.49 52.03
CA SER A 161 -44.36 23.81 50.66
C SER A 161 -44.22 22.55 49.82
N ALA A 162 -44.47 22.68 48.51
CA ALA A 162 -44.13 21.67 47.51
C ALA A 162 -43.36 22.31 46.35
N GLU A 163 -42.71 21.47 45.57
CA GLU A 163 -41.96 21.81 44.36
C GLU A 163 -42.40 20.93 43.19
N ILE A 164 -42.35 21.48 41.98
CA ILE A 164 -42.59 20.78 40.71
C ILE A 164 -41.51 21.18 39.71
N ALA A 165 -40.97 20.20 38.98
CA ALA A 165 -40.07 20.45 37.86
C ALA A 165 -40.88 20.88 36.62
N VAL A 166 -40.39 21.87 35.89
CA VAL A 166 -41.00 22.37 34.65
C VAL A 166 -39.94 22.34 33.55
N ILE A 167 -40.11 21.43 32.59
CA ILE A 167 -39.29 21.39 31.37
C ILE A 167 -39.98 22.28 30.32
N ILE A 168 -39.21 23.15 29.67
CA ILE A 168 -39.67 24.05 28.63
C ILE A 168 -38.89 23.68 27.37
N MET A 169 -39.58 23.10 26.39
CA MET A 169 -39.00 22.80 25.08
C MET A 169 -39.13 24.03 24.20
N VAL A 170 -38.02 24.51 23.65
CA VAL A 170 -38.00 25.53 22.60
C VAL A 170 -38.21 24.81 21.27
N THR A 171 -39.18 25.22 20.46
CA THR A 171 -39.47 24.60 19.16
C THR A 171 -38.81 25.39 18.03
N ASN A 172 -37.97 24.73 17.24
CA ASN A 172 -37.37 25.27 16.00
C ASN A 172 -38.46 25.71 15.00
N GLU A 173 -38.20 26.84 14.36
CA GLU A 173 -38.89 27.51 13.26
C GLU A 173 -37.88 27.67 12.11
N ALA A 174 -37.59 26.58 11.41
CA ALA A 174 -36.59 26.45 10.35
C ALA A 174 -36.21 27.76 9.61
N GLU A 175 -34.96 28.18 9.76
CA GLU A 175 -34.38 29.37 9.13
C GLU A 175 -33.39 28.99 8.00
N PRO A 176 -33.86 28.46 6.85
CA PRO A 176 -32.98 28.14 5.72
C PRO A 176 -32.31 29.40 5.16
N PRO A 177 -31.16 29.29 4.48
CA PRO A 177 -30.43 30.45 4.00
C PRO A 177 -31.25 31.24 2.98
N SER A 178 -30.92 32.52 2.82
CA SER A 178 -31.31 33.28 1.63
C SER A 178 -30.54 32.79 0.39
N ALA A 179 -31.08 33.04 -0.80
CA ALA A 179 -30.37 32.74 -2.05
C ALA A 179 -29.01 33.47 -2.09
N PRO A 180 -27.94 32.83 -2.59
CA PRO A 180 -26.69 33.52 -2.91
C PRO A 180 -26.91 34.63 -3.94
N ASP A 181 -26.00 35.61 -3.99
CA ASP A 181 -25.97 36.58 -5.08
C ASP A 181 -25.75 35.86 -6.43
N ARG A 182 -26.21 36.49 -7.52
CA ARG A 182 -25.98 36.01 -8.90
C ARG A 182 -24.50 35.68 -9.12
N PRO A 183 -24.14 34.42 -9.45
CA PRO A 183 -22.76 34.06 -9.71
C PRO A 183 -22.16 34.85 -10.87
N THR A 184 -20.85 35.03 -10.83
CA THR A 184 -20.05 35.69 -11.86
C THR A 184 -19.13 34.67 -12.50
N VAL A 185 -19.03 34.70 -13.83
CA VAL A 185 -18.13 33.81 -14.57
C VAL A 185 -16.73 34.43 -14.50
N TRP A 186 -15.81 33.71 -13.86
CA TRP A 186 -14.44 34.13 -13.60
C TRP A 186 -13.48 33.64 -14.69
N ALA A 187 -13.68 32.42 -15.18
CA ALA A 187 -12.90 31.81 -16.25
C ALA A 187 -13.79 30.92 -17.14
N THR A 188 -13.33 30.68 -18.37
CA THR A 188 -13.98 29.88 -19.40
C THR A 188 -12.94 29.02 -20.09
N ALA A 189 -13.25 27.75 -20.37
CA ALA A 189 -12.45 26.88 -21.23
C ALA A 189 -13.39 26.06 -22.16
N ARG A 190 -12.85 25.07 -22.89
CA ARG A 190 -13.62 24.26 -23.85
C ARG A 190 -14.77 23.47 -23.23
N ASN A 191 -14.61 22.99 -22.00
CA ASN A 191 -15.53 22.06 -21.35
C ASN A 191 -15.79 22.43 -19.89
N GLU A 192 -15.37 23.64 -19.48
CA GLU A 192 -15.57 24.12 -18.12
C GLU A 192 -15.80 25.63 -17.99
N LEU A 193 -16.49 26.00 -16.92
CA LEU A 193 -16.84 27.38 -16.57
C LEU A 193 -16.62 27.60 -15.06
N THR A 194 -15.72 28.52 -14.69
CA THR A 194 -15.49 28.86 -13.27
C THR A 194 -16.45 29.94 -12.82
N LEU A 195 -17.23 29.64 -11.77
CA LEU A 195 -18.18 30.55 -11.14
C LEU A 195 -17.62 31.08 -9.81
N ARG A 196 -17.95 32.33 -9.49
CA ARG A 196 -17.73 32.97 -8.19
C ARG A 196 -19.00 33.64 -7.67
N TRP A 197 -19.27 33.49 -6.39
CA TRP A 197 -20.42 34.11 -5.71
C TRP A 197 -20.04 34.58 -4.30
N THR A 198 -20.94 35.34 -3.69
CA THR A 198 -20.86 35.80 -2.30
C THR A 198 -21.78 34.98 -1.40
N THR A 199 -21.38 34.84 -0.14
CA THR A 199 -22.19 34.20 0.91
C THR A 199 -23.57 34.87 1.00
N PRO A 200 -24.67 34.10 1.19
CA PRO A 200 -26.01 34.62 1.41
C PRO A 200 -26.07 35.79 2.41
N ALA A 201 -26.88 36.80 2.09
CA ALA A 201 -27.04 37.99 2.93
C ALA A 201 -27.67 37.70 4.31
N ASN A 202 -28.53 36.67 4.36
CA ASN A 202 -28.89 35.97 5.58
C ASN A 202 -28.52 34.48 5.45
N PRO A 203 -27.55 33.96 6.23
CA PRO A 203 -27.21 32.53 6.24
C PRO A 203 -28.16 31.66 7.08
N GLY A 204 -28.96 32.25 7.99
CA GLY A 204 -29.60 31.51 9.07
C GLY A 204 -28.56 30.97 10.06
N PRO A 205 -28.79 29.78 10.66
CA PRO A 205 -27.76 28.97 11.33
C PRO A 205 -26.54 28.65 10.43
N GLU A 206 -25.54 27.97 11.01
CA GLU A 206 -24.25 27.72 10.35
C GLU A 206 -24.40 27.08 8.96
N LEU A 207 -23.92 27.80 7.93
CA LEU A 207 -23.86 27.31 6.56
C LEU A 207 -22.96 26.07 6.47
N ARG A 208 -23.45 25.05 5.78
CA ARG A 208 -22.74 23.79 5.57
C ARG A 208 -22.07 23.77 4.20
N ASP A 209 -22.84 24.06 3.14
CA ASP A 209 -22.41 23.84 1.77
C ASP A 209 -23.26 24.63 0.74
N TYR A 210 -22.87 24.48 -0.53
CA TYR A 210 -23.50 24.99 -1.73
C TYR A 210 -23.73 23.87 -2.75
N GLU A 211 -24.78 24.03 -3.55
CA GLU A 211 -25.12 23.23 -4.72
C GLU A 211 -25.17 24.14 -5.95
N GLY A 212 -24.86 23.61 -7.12
CA GLY A 212 -24.91 24.36 -8.38
C GLY A 212 -25.51 23.55 -9.50
N GLN A 213 -26.34 24.18 -10.33
CA GLN A 213 -26.98 23.55 -11.48
C GLN A 213 -26.84 24.38 -12.76
N TYR A 214 -26.94 23.72 -13.91
CA TYR A 214 -26.79 24.31 -15.24
C TYR A 214 -27.79 23.76 -16.26
N ARG A 215 -27.90 24.43 -17.41
CA ARG A 215 -28.54 23.88 -18.61
C ARG A 215 -27.94 24.51 -19.87
N ALA A 216 -27.87 23.73 -20.95
CA ALA A 216 -27.43 24.24 -22.24
C ALA A 216 -28.47 25.17 -22.87
N GLU A 217 -28.06 26.06 -23.78
CA GLU A 217 -28.94 26.95 -24.53
C GLU A 217 -29.92 26.15 -25.40
N GLY A 218 -31.16 26.01 -24.93
CA GLY A 218 -32.22 25.23 -25.57
C GLY A 218 -32.71 24.03 -24.76
N ASP A 219 -31.97 23.60 -23.73
CA ASP A 219 -32.44 22.61 -22.76
C ASP A 219 -33.55 23.19 -21.90
N ALA A 220 -34.61 22.41 -21.66
CA ALA A 220 -35.72 22.81 -20.79
C ALA A 220 -35.39 22.59 -19.31
N ASP A 221 -34.75 21.46 -19.01
CA ASP A 221 -34.49 20.95 -17.68
C ASP A 221 -33.12 21.38 -17.16
N TRP A 222 -33.02 21.59 -15.85
CA TRP A 222 -31.76 21.86 -15.17
C TRP A 222 -31.05 20.56 -14.80
N LYS A 223 -29.75 20.50 -15.05
CA LYS A 223 -28.82 19.43 -14.68
C LYS A 223 -28.02 19.90 -13.47
N LEU A 224 -27.85 19.04 -12.47
CA LEU A 224 -27.03 19.34 -11.31
C LEU A 224 -25.55 19.24 -11.72
N GLY A 225 -24.75 20.24 -11.36
CA GLY A 225 -23.31 20.31 -11.66
C GLY A 225 -22.45 19.86 -10.48
N TRP A 226 -22.86 20.17 -9.26
CA TRP A 226 -22.22 19.71 -8.02
C TRP A 226 -23.18 19.81 -6.85
N GLU A 227 -22.96 18.94 -5.87
CA GLU A 227 -23.70 18.88 -4.61
C GLU A 227 -22.76 19.02 -3.41
N ARG A 228 -23.30 19.53 -2.29
CA ARG A 228 -22.67 19.54 -0.96
C ARG A 228 -21.23 20.05 -0.93
N VAL A 229 -20.86 20.96 -1.83
CA VAL A 229 -19.54 21.58 -1.84
C VAL A 229 -19.50 22.54 -0.66
N GLY A 230 -18.60 22.31 0.30
CA GLY A 230 -18.51 23.05 1.56
C GLY A 230 -18.39 24.58 1.39
N VAL A 231 -18.28 25.34 2.49
CA VAL A 231 -18.40 26.81 2.46
C VAL A 231 -17.28 27.51 1.64
N VAL A 232 -17.47 27.58 0.33
CA VAL A 232 -16.60 28.20 -0.68
C VAL A 232 -17.25 29.43 -1.32
N SER A 233 -16.50 30.13 -2.16
CA SER A 233 -16.94 31.29 -2.95
C SER A 233 -16.54 31.21 -4.42
N GLU A 234 -15.97 30.09 -4.84
CA GLU A 234 -15.51 29.79 -6.19
C GLU A 234 -15.65 28.28 -6.45
N ILE A 235 -16.04 27.91 -7.67
CA ILE A 235 -15.96 26.53 -8.16
C ILE A 235 -15.88 26.49 -9.69
N THR A 236 -15.32 25.42 -10.24
CA THR A 236 -15.30 25.16 -11.68
C THR A 236 -16.32 24.08 -12.04
N MET A 237 -17.22 24.41 -12.97
CA MET A 237 -18.17 23.49 -13.59
C MET A 237 -17.46 22.75 -14.71
N GLY A 238 -17.19 21.45 -14.57
CA GLY A 238 -16.66 20.59 -15.64
C GLY A 238 -17.74 19.87 -16.44
N GLY A 239 -17.33 19.09 -17.44
CA GLY A 239 -18.22 18.19 -18.19
C GLY A 239 -19.17 18.88 -19.18
N LEU A 240 -18.83 20.08 -19.63
CA LEU A 240 -19.62 20.87 -20.58
C LEU A 240 -19.19 20.62 -22.03
N ASP A 241 -20.12 20.75 -22.97
CA ASP A 241 -19.85 20.67 -24.41
C ASP A 241 -19.07 21.90 -24.90
N ALA A 242 -18.21 21.72 -25.91
CA ALA A 242 -17.47 22.81 -26.54
C ALA A 242 -18.36 23.75 -27.37
N ASP A 243 -17.92 25.01 -27.50
CA ASP A 243 -18.63 26.12 -28.18
C ASP A 243 -20.12 26.26 -27.82
N THR A 244 -20.50 25.82 -26.61
CA THR A 244 -21.89 25.71 -26.16
C THR A 244 -22.17 26.72 -25.05
N ARG A 245 -23.35 27.34 -25.10
CA ARG A 245 -23.79 28.33 -24.12
C ARG A 245 -24.57 27.65 -23.00
N TYR A 246 -24.29 28.05 -21.77
CA TYR A 246 -24.91 27.53 -20.56
C TYR A 246 -25.50 28.65 -19.71
N GLU A 247 -26.66 28.38 -19.10
CA GLU A 247 -27.20 29.12 -17.97
C GLU A 247 -26.85 28.35 -16.69
N MET A 248 -26.41 29.02 -15.62
CA MET A 248 -25.94 28.38 -14.38
C MET A 248 -26.40 29.15 -13.13
N GLN A 249 -26.76 28.44 -12.05
CA GLN A 249 -27.17 29.05 -10.77
C GLN A 249 -26.73 28.22 -9.56
N VAL A 250 -26.65 28.86 -8.40
CA VAL A 250 -26.10 28.30 -7.15
C VAL A 250 -27.10 28.51 -6.01
N ARG A 251 -27.19 27.56 -5.07
CA ARG A 251 -27.92 27.71 -3.80
C ARG A 251 -27.06 27.26 -2.62
N ALA A 252 -27.32 27.83 -1.45
CA ALA A 252 -26.68 27.49 -0.18
C ALA A 252 -27.57 26.62 0.72
N ARG A 253 -26.96 25.88 1.66
CA ARG A 253 -27.61 25.00 2.63
C ARG A 253 -27.07 25.22 4.06
N ASN A 254 -27.93 25.13 5.06
CA ASN A 254 -27.58 25.09 6.49
C ASN A 254 -28.25 23.87 7.18
N ALA A 255 -28.37 23.88 8.51
CA ALA A 255 -29.03 22.81 9.27
C ALA A 255 -30.55 22.72 9.03
N ASP A 256 -31.20 23.84 8.70
CA ASP A 256 -32.67 23.98 8.58
C ASP A 256 -33.19 23.82 7.14
N GLY A 257 -32.30 23.85 6.14
CA GLY A 257 -32.64 23.51 4.77
C GLY A 257 -31.80 24.22 3.72
N VAL A 258 -32.34 24.22 2.50
CA VAL A 258 -31.75 24.85 1.31
C VAL A 258 -32.43 26.18 1.00
N SER A 259 -31.63 27.12 0.51
CA SER A 259 -32.12 28.37 -0.07
C SER A 259 -32.79 28.17 -1.44
N GLU A 260 -33.56 29.18 -1.85
CA GLU A 260 -33.90 29.37 -3.26
C GLU A 260 -32.64 29.52 -4.12
N TRP A 261 -32.73 29.16 -5.40
CA TRP A 261 -31.63 29.34 -6.35
C TRP A 261 -31.33 30.83 -6.60
N SER A 262 -30.04 31.16 -6.76
CA SER A 262 -29.61 32.47 -7.25
C SER A 262 -30.15 32.75 -8.66
N GLU A 263 -30.20 34.03 -9.05
CA GLU A 263 -30.41 34.41 -10.47
C GLU A 263 -29.35 33.75 -11.38
N ALA A 264 -29.75 33.21 -12.52
CA ALA A 264 -28.85 32.48 -13.41
C ALA A 264 -27.83 33.39 -14.11
N VAL A 265 -26.60 32.90 -14.32
CA VAL A 265 -25.55 33.54 -15.13
C VAL A 265 -25.34 32.78 -16.43
N ASP A 266 -25.06 33.52 -17.51
CA ASP A 266 -24.81 32.95 -18.84
C ASP A 266 -23.32 33.00 -19.16
N ALA A 267 -22.77 31.91 -19.70
CA ALA A 267 -21.49 31.92 -20.43
C ALA A 267 -21.50 30.92 -21.58
N ARG A 268 -20.46 30.99 -22.42
CA ARG A 268 -20.21 30.05 -23.51
C ARG A 268 -18.82 29.46 -23.32
N THR A 269 -18.71 28.14 -23.48
CA THR A 269 -17.42 27.44 -23.51
C THR A 269 -16.64 27.79 -24.77
N GLU A 270 -15.34 27.51 -24.76
CA GLU A 270 -14.45 27.72 -25.92
C GLU A 270 -14.61 26.60 -26.96
N SER A 271 -14.16 26.82 -28.20
CA SER A 271 -14.25 25.85 -29.30
C SER A 271 -13.05 24.90 -29.33
N ASN A 272 -13.27 23.59 -29.53
CA ASN A 272 -12.18 22.63 -29.72
C ASN A 272 -11.31 22.95 -30.98
N ARG A 273 -10.01 22.65 -30.93
CA ARG A 273 -9.06 22.75 -32.04
C ARG A 273 -8.41 21.39 -32.26
N ALA A 274 -8.54 20.84 -33.47
CA ALA A 274 -7.96 19.53 -33.78
C ALA A 274 -6.44 19.46 -33.53
N PRO A 275 -5.92 18.29 -33.11
CA PRO A 275 -4.51 18.11 -32.73
C PRO A 275 -3.54 18.31 -33.89
N VAL A 276 -2.29 18.65 -33.57
CA VAL A 276 -1.25 18.96 -34.56
C VAL A 276 0.01 18.14 -34.28
N PHE A 277 0.47 17.37 -35.28
CA PHE A 277 1.76 16.68 -35.21
C PHE A 277 2.92 17.68 -35.19
N ALA A 278 3.84 17.52 -34.23
CA ALA A 278 5.00 18.40 -34.06
C ALA A 278 5.94 18.35 -35.28
N GLU A 279 6.04 17.19 -35.93
CA GLU A 279 6.83 16.96 -37.15
C GLU A 279 6.05 17.28 -38.44
N GLY A 280 4.78 17.70 -38.34
CA GLY A 280 3.91 17.98 -39.48
C GLY A 280 3.26 16.73 -40.09
N THR A 281 2.80 16.85 -41.34
CA THR A 281 1.98 15.82 -42.01
C THR A 281 2.77 14.67 -42.64
N ALA A 282 4.10 14.69 -42.58
CA ALA A 282 4.92 13.56 -42.97
C ALA A 282 6.28 13.58 -42.26
N THR A 283 6.78 12.40 -41.90
CA THR A 283 8.12 12.21 -41.33
C THR A 283 8.74 10.89 -41.79
N SER A 284 10.02 10.69 -41.44
CA SER A 284 10.75 9.45 -41.68
C SER A 284 11.32 8.88 -40.39
N ARG A 285 11.39 7.55 -40.34
CA ARG A 285 12.09 6.77 -39.33
C ARG A 285 13.06 5.81 -40.02
N GLN A 286 14.04 5.34 -39.28
CA GLN A 286 14.93 4.25 -39.71
C GLN A 286 14.65 3.06 -38.78
N LEU A 287 14.77 1.87 -39.34
CA LEU A 287 14.70 0.60 -38.64
C LEU A 287 15.83 -0.25 -39.21
N ASP A 288 16.67 -0.81 -38.37
CA ASP A 288 17.72 -1.70 -38.85
C ASP A 288 17.10 -3.05 -39.20
N GLU A 289 17.62 -3.74 -40.22
CA GLU A 289 17.13 -5.08 -40.50
C GLU A 289 17.49 -6.08 -39.40
N ASN A 290 16.87 -7.26 -39.44
CA ASN A 290 16.92 -8.27 -38.39
C ASN A 290 16.43 -7.78 -37.00
N THR A 291 15.88 -6.57 -36.89
CA THR A 291 15.32 -6.04 -35.65
C THR A 291 14.17 -6.92 -35.16
N GLY A 292 14.29 -7.39 -33.90
CA GLY A 292 13.27 -8.19 -33.24
C GLY A 292 11.95 -7.43 -32.98
N ALA A 293 10.95 -8.16 -32.49
CA ALA A 293 9.66 -7.59 -32.12
C ALA A 293 9.74 -6.76 -30.82
N GLY A 294 8.87 -5.77 -30.68
CA GLY A 294 8.81 -4.91 -29.49
C GLY A 294 9.85 -3.78 -29.45
N VAL A 295 10.51 -3.48 -30.56
CA VAL A 295 11.56 -2.44 -30.67
C VAL A 295 10.97 -1.15 -31.24
N ASP A 296 11.34 -0.02 -30.62
CA ASP A 296 10.89 1.31 -31.00
C ASP A 296 11.46 1.77 -32.35
N VAL A 297 10.58 2.11 -33.29
CA VAL A 297 10.90 2.56 -34.65
C VAL A 297 11.25 4.06 -34.64
N GLY A 298 12.38 4.37 -33.99
CA GLY A 298 12.83 5.72 -33.69
C GLY A 298 11.91 6.45 -32.70
N GLN A 299 11.95 7.79 -32.70
CA GLN A 299 11.20 8.61 -31.73
C GLN A 299 9.68 8.56 -31.94
N PRO A 300 8.85 8.81 -30.90
CA PRO A 300 7.40 8.84 -31.03
C PRO A 300 6.94 9.85 -32.07
N VAL A 301 5.86 9.55 -32.79
CA VAL A 301 5.26 10.47 -33.78
C VAL A 301 4.31 11.40 -33.03
N ALA A 302 4.90 12.31 -32.25
CA ALA A 302 4.19 13.12 -31.29
C ALA A 302 3.29 14.18 -31.94
N ALA A 303 2.06 14.27 -31.42
CA ALA A 303 1.16 15.38 -31.63
C ALA A 303 0.94 16.14 -30.32
N THR A 304 0.54 17.41 -30.46
CA THR A 304 0.11 18.27 -29.38
C THR A 304 -1.27 18.78 -29.67
N ASP A 305 -2.11 18.80 -28.64
CA ASP A 305 -3.36 19.50 -28.64
C ASP A 305 -3.22 20.91 -28.04
N ALA A 306 -4.08 21.85 -28.44
CA ALA A 306 -4.00 23.24 -28.00
C ALA A 306 -4.87 23.57 -26.76
N GLU A 307 -5.67 22.60 -26.33
CA GLU A 307 -6.55 22.59 -25.16
C GLU A 307 -6.08 21.55 -24.12
N GLY A 308 -5.10 20.71 -24.48
CA GLY A 308 -4.54 19.65 -23.66
C GLY A 308 -5.34 18.35 -23.70
N ASP A 309 -6.16 18.13 -24.72
CA ASP A 309 -6.97 16.92 -24.87
C ASP A 309 -6.15 15.63 -24.96
N ARG A 310 -6.76 14.53 -24.50
CA ARG A 310 -6.14 13.20 -24.54
C ARG A 310 -6.04 12.72 -25.98
N LEU A 311 -4.82 12.52 -26.44
CA LEU A 311 -4.53 12.05 -27.78
C LEU A 311 -4.50 10.53 -27.86
N VAL A 312 -5.34 9.98 -28.74
CA VAL A 312 -5.39 8.55 -29.06
C VAL A 312 -4.77 8.30 -30.42
N TYR A 313 -3.64 7.58 -30.43
CA TYR A 313 -2.87 7.26 -31.63
C TYR A 313 -3.27 5.90 -32.22
N SER A 314 -3.27 5.81 -33.54
CA SER A 314 -3.62 4.61 -34.31
C SER A 314 -2.81 4.55 -35.63
N LEU A 315 -2.64 3.35 -36.18
CA LEU A 315 -1.97 3.13 -37.47
C LEU A 315 -2.98 2.80 -38.58
N GLU A 316 -2.82 3.48 -39.70
CA GLU A 316 -3.52 3.25 -40.96
C GLU A 316 -2.52 3.08 -42.12
N GLY A 317 -3.00 2.65 -43.28
CA GLY A 317 -2.18 2.45 -44.49
C GLY A 317 -1.89 0.98 -44.79
N SER A 318 -1.22 0.73 -45.93
CA SER A 318 -0.99 -0.63 -46.45
C SER A 318 -0.02 -1.45 -45.60
N ASP A 319 0.96 -0.80 -44.97
CA ASP A 319 1.99 -1.47 -44.18
C ASP A 319 1.69 -1.42 -42.66
N ALA A 320 0.54 -0.89 -42.23
CA ALA A 320 0.16 -0.85 -40.82
C ALA A 320 0.06 -2.24 -40.18
N GLY A 321 -0.11 -3.29 -40.99
CA GLY A 321 -0.04 -4.68 -40.53
C GLY A 321 1.34 -5.10 -40.02
N ALA A 322 2.43 -4.44 -40.44
CA ALA A 322 3.79 -4.77 -40.07
C ALA A 322 4.29 -4.07 -38.79
N PHE A 323 3.46 -3.24 -38.14
CA PHE A 323 3.85 -2.47 -36.95
C PHE A 323 2.72 -2.42 -35.93
N GLU A 324 3.07 -2.00 -34.72
CA GLU A 324 2.16 -1.64 -33.65
C GLU A 324 2.40 -0.18 -33.26
N ILE A 325 1.45 0.44 -32.55
CA ILE A 325 1.61 1.79 -32.02
C ILE A 325 1.11 1.85 -30.59
N ASN A 326 1.88 2.49 -29.73
CA ASN A 326 1.41 2.88 -28.41
C ASN A 326 0.35 3.98 -28.58
N SER A 327 -0.90 3.65 -28.27
CA SER A 327 -2.06 4.53 -28.46
C SER A 327 -2.05 5.78 -27.59
N SER A 328 -1.13 5.90 -26.62
CA SER A 328 -1.02 7.05 -25.72
C SER A 328 0.19 7.94 -26.03
N SER A 329 1.29 7.39 -26.55
CA SER A 329 2.52 8.15 -26.84
C SER A 329 2.78 8.42 -28.32
N GLY A 330 2.12 7.70 -29.23
CA GLY A 330 2.43 7.74 -30.66
C GLY A 330 3.75 7.03 -31.02
N GLN A 331 4.32 6.24 -30.11
CA GLN A 331 5.50 5.41 -30.37
C GLN A 331 5.14 4.25 -31.30
N VAL A 332 5.78 4.17 -32.46
CA VAL A 332 5.64 3.07 -33.41
C VAL A 332 6.63 1.96 -33.04
N VAL A 333 6.19 0.71 -33.04
CA VAL A 333 6.93 -0.45 -32.52
C VAL A 333 6.89 -1.60 -33.52
N THR A 334 7.95 -2.39 -33.61
CA THR A 334 7.98 -3.62 -34.42
C THR A 334 7.03 -4.71 -33.89
N ARG A 335 6.40 -5.47 -34.79
CA ARG A 335 5.37 -6.47 -34.45
C ARG A 335 5.95 -7.88 -34.33
N THR A 336 5.42 -8.66 -33.38
CA THR A 336 5.72 -10.09 -33.22
C THR A 336 5.37 -10.92 -34.46
N GLY A 337 6.37 -11.63 -34.99
CA GLY A 337 6.22 -12.53 -36.13
C GLY A 337 6.45 -11.89 -37.50
N GLU A 338 6.66 -10.57 -37.56
CA GLU A 338 7.19 -9.89 -38.75
C GLU A 338 8.72 -10.05 -38.81
N VAL A 339 9.26 -10.03 -40.02
CA VAL A 339 10.70 -10.04 -40.29
C VAL A 339 11.02 -8.83 -41.15
N TYR A 340 11.92 -7.98 -40.68
CA TYR A 340 12.41 -6.81 -41.39
C TYR A 340 13.77 -7.18 -41.99
N ASP A 341 13.81 -7.29 -43.31
CA ASP A 341 14.91 -7.83 -44.12
C ASP A 341 15.07 -6.88 -45.31
N TYR A 342 16.27 -6.35 -45.51
CA TYR A 342 16.54 -5.31 -46.50
C TYR A 342 16.46 -5.83 -47.94
N GLU A 343 17.03 -7.02 -48.22
CA GLU A 343 16.90 -7.73 -49.50
C GLU A 343 15.44 -7.96 -49.91
N THR A 344 14.58 -8.23 -48.93
CA THR A 344 13.15 -8.48 -49.13
C THR A 344 12.35 -7.17 -49.26
N LYS A 345 12.58 -6.17 -48.39
CA LYS A 345 11.80 -4.92 -48.39
C LYS A 345 12.53 -3.74 -47.72
N THR A 346 13.11 -2.88 -48.54
CA THR A 346 13.88 -1.69 -48.11
C THR A 346 13.08 -0.52 -47.49
N GLU A 347 11.74 -0.49 -47.61
CA GLU A 347 10.91 0.56 -46.99
C GLU A 347 9.47 0.13 -46.70
N TYR A 348 8.88 0.71 -45.65
CA TYR A 348 7.47 0.57 -45.28
C TYR A 348 6.82 1.97 -45.16
N MET A 349 5.53 2.05 -45.51
CA MET A 349 4.73 3.28 -45.49
C MET A 349 3.48 3.11 -44.63
N VAL A 350 3.49 3.73 -43.44
CA VAL A 350 2.34 3.78 -42.52
C VAL A 350 1.85 5.21 -42.33
N THR A 351 0.61 5.38 -41.89
CA THR A 351 0.03 6.67 -41.52
C THR A 351 -0.35 6.61 -40.04
N VAL A 352 0.21 7.50 -39.23
CA VAL A 352 -0.22 7.69 -37.85
C VAL A 352 -1.43 8.63 -37.87
N ARG A 353 -2.56 8.15 -37.34
CA ARG A 353 -3.75 8.96 -37.09
C ARG A 353 -3.84 9.24 -35.59
N VAL A 354 -4.04 10.50 -35.24
CA VAL A 354 -4.30 10.94 -33.86
C VAL A 354 -5.68 11.57 -33.77
N ASP A 355 -6.40 11.24 -32.71
CA ASP A 355 -7.78 11.64 -32.43
C ASP A 355 -7.83 12.25 -31.02
N ASP A 356 -8.54 13.38 -30.85
CA ASP A 356 -8.71 14.06 -29.55
C ASP A 356 -9.97 13.64 -28.79
N GLY A 357 -10.82 12.79 -29.39
CA GLY A 357 -12.11 12.36 -28.83
C GLY A 357 -13.24 13.39 -28.96
N HIS A 358 -12.97 14.59 -29.47
CA HIS A 358 -13.85 15.76 -29.51
C HIS A 358 -14.03 16.29 -30.95
N GLU A 359 -14.23 15.36 -31.89
CA GLU A 359 -14.36 15.57 -33.34
C GLU A 359 -13.10 16.14 -34.06
N GLY A 360 -11.97 16.30 -33.38
CA GLY A 360 -10.70 16.68 -33.98
C GLY A 360 -9.78 15.48 -34.23
N ALA A 361 -9.28 15.38 -35.46
CA ALA A 361 -8.29 14.36 -35.81
C ALA A 361 -7.28 14.89 -36.82
N ALA A 362 -6.05 14.40 -36.71
CA ALA A 362 -4.96 14.67 -37.65
C ALA A 362 -4.30 13.38 -38.13
N THR A 363 -3.56 13.47 -39.23
CA THR A 363 -2.76 12.37 -39.77
C THR A 363 -1.35 12.82 -40.14
N SER A 364 -0.37 11.94 -39.96
CA SER A 364 1.00 12.11 -40.43
C SER A 364 1.51 10.83 -41.09
N ALA A 365 2.06 10.94 -42.29
CA ALA A 365 2.63 9.80 -43.01
C ALA A 365 4.06 9.51 -42.49
N VAL A 366 4.33 8.26 -42.14
CA VAL A 366 5.63 7.81 -41.63
C VAL A 366 6.26 6.85 -42.63
N ARG A 367 7.38 7.26 -43.23
CA ARG A 367 8.23 6.37 -44.01
C ARG A 367 9.25 5.71 -43.10
N VAL A 368 9.15 4.41 -42.91
CA VAL A 368 10.18 3.60 -42.23
C VAL A 368 11.14 3.07 -43.29
N ALA A 369 12.37 3.54 -43.30
CA ALA A 369 13.43 2.96 -44.13
C ALA A 369 14.05 1.78 -43.37
N VAL A 370 14.11 0.61 -43.99
CA VAL A 370 14.97 -0.46 -43.49
C VAL A 370 16.41 -0.10 -43.83
N GLN A 371 17.32 -0.21 -42.87
CA GLN A 371 18.75 -0.07 -43.11
C GLN A 371 19.35 -1.44 -43.38
N ASP A 372 20.05 -1.52 -44.51
CA ASP A 372 21.05 -2.51 -44.87
C ASP A 372 22.11 -2.55 -43.75
N LEU A 373 22.14 -3.63 -42.98
CA LEU A 373 23.21 -3.91 -42.03
C LEU A 373 24.07 -5.02 -42.64
N ASP A 374 25.34 -4.73 -42.93
CA ASP A 374 26.34 -5.75 -43.26
C ASP A 374 26.23 -6.90 -42.22
N ASP A 375 25.96 -8.12 -42.70
CA ASP A 375 25.84 -9.33 -41.87
C ASP A 375 26.99 -9.40 -40.85
N ALA A 376 26.64 -9.64 -39.59
CA ALA A 376 27.52 -9.32 -38.47
C ALA A 376 28.89 -10.03 -38.57
N PRO A 377 30.02 -9.29 -38.51
CA PRO A 377 31.33 -9.92 -38.60
C PRO A 377 31.53 -10.86 -37.42
N ILE A 378 31.93 -12.10 -37.71
CA ILE A 378 32.58 -12.94 -36.72
C ILE A 378 33.85 -12.21 -36.26
N VAL A 379 34.05 -12.09 -34.95
CA VAL A 379 35.29 -11.56 -34.38
C VAL A 379 36.06 -12.71 -33.76
N ALA A 380 37.26 -12.97 -34.27
CA ALA A 380 38.20 -13.90 -33.66
C ALA A 380 38.98 -13.18 -32.55
N ASP A 381 39.17 -13.87 -31.43
CA ASP A 381 40.04 -13.44 -30.34
C ASP A 381 40.96 -14.62 -30.02
N ALA A 382 42.25 -14.48 -30.28
CA ALA A 382 43.24 -15.54 -30.05
C ALA A 382 43.61 -15.70 -28.56
N GLY A 383 43.03 -14.87 -27.69
CA GLY A 383 43.36 -14.78 -26.28
C GLY A 383 44.62 -13.97 -26.02
N TRP A 384 44.91 -13.72 -24.75
CA TRP A 384 46.05 -12.89 -24.35
C TRP A 384 47.42 -13.51 -24.71
N ASP A 385 48.38 -12.65 -25.03
CA ASP A 385 49.80 -13.02 -25.16
C ASP A 385 50.28 -13.82 -23.94
N LEU A 386 50.92 -14.97 -24.20
CA LEU A 386 51.36 -15.89 -23.16
C LEU A 386 52.87 -15.81 -22.95
N THR A 387 53.30 -15.93 -21.70
CA THR A 387 54.71 -16.19 -21.37
C THR A 387 54.85 -17.60 -20.80
N VAL A 388 55.68 -18.43 -21.43
CA VAL A 388 56.03 -19.78 -20.95
C VAL A 388 57.54 -19.93 -20.79
N VAL A 389 57.95 -20.99 -20.10
CA VAL A 389 59.38 -21.38 -20.03
C VAL A 389 59.71 -22.28 -21.21
N ALA A 390 60.87 -22.09 -21.85
CA ALA A 390 61.34 -22.98 -22.91
C ALA A 390 61.35 -24.46 -22.46
N GLY A 391 60.61 -25.30 -23.20
CA GLY A 391 60.32 -26.70 -22.90
C GLY A 391 58.97 -26.95 -22.21
N GLY A 392 58.22 -25.91 -21.85
CA GLY A 392 56.88 -25.98 -21.27
C GLY A 392 55.75 -26.04 -22.29
N THR A 393 54.56 -26.39 -21.82
CA THR A 393 53.31 -26.37 -22.61
C THR A 393 52.65 -24.99 -22.50
N ALA A 394 52.26 -24.41 -23.64
CA ALA A 394 51.34 -23.28 -23.71
C ALA A 394 49.93 -23.79 -24.02
N LEU A 395 48.93 -23.29 -23.31
CA LEU A 395 47.51 -23.54 -23.57
C LEU A 395 46.91 -22.23 -24.08
N LEU A 396 46.41 -22.23 -25.32
CA LEU A 396 45.77 -21.07 -25.92
C LEU A 396 44.34 -20.94 -25.42
N GLN A 397 43.78 -19.73 -25.48
CA GLN A 397 42.41 -19.44 -25.03
C GLN A 397 41.67 -18.67 -26.11
N GLY A 398 41.58 -19.28 -27.29
CA GLY A 398 40.83 -18.71 -28.40
C GLY A 398 39.35 -18.65 -28.07
N SER A 399 38.70 -17.58 -28.53
CA SER A 399 37.25 -17.46 -28.56
C SER A 399 36.80 -16.83 -29.87
N ALA A 400 35.51 -16.93 -30.16
CA ALA A 400 34.89 -16.23 -31.27
C ALA A 400 33.56 -15.66 -30.80
N ARG A 401 33.28 -14.40 -31.15
CA ARG A 401 31.98 -13.77 -30.91
C ARG A 401 31.29 -13.52 -32.24
N VAL A 402 30.03 -13.95 -32.33
CA VAL A 402 29.10 -13.56 -33.39
C VAL A 402 28.16 -12.52 -32.79
N SER A 403 28.35 -11.24 -33.10
CA SER A 403 27.52 -10.18 -32.52
C SER A 403 26.08 -10.25 -33.05
N GLY A 404 25.10 -10.34 -32.15
CA GLY A 404 23.67 -10.35 -32.49
C GLY A 404 22.99 -11.73 -32.51
N ALA A 405 23.68 -12.82 -32.16
CA ALA A 405 23.08 -14.16 -32.13
C ALA A 405 21.97 -14.29 -31.07
N SER A 406 20.72 -14.36 -31.51
CA SER A 406 19.57 -14.72 -30.66
C SER A 406 19.69 -16.16 -30.14
N THR A 407 19.27 -16.40 -28.89
CA THR A 407 19.46 -17.66 -28.14
C THR A 407 18.55 -18.81 -28.58
N GLY A 408 18.61 -19.21 -29.86
CA GLY A 408 17.71 -20.23 -30.43
C GLY A 408 18.22 -21.11 -31.59
N GLY A 409 19.46 -20.92 -32.07
CA GLY A 409 20.05 -21.67 -33.20
C GLY A 409 21.16 -22.65 -32.79
N ASN A 410 21.39 -23.68 -33.61
CA ASN A 410 22.50 -24.65 -33.44
C ASN A 410 23.66 -24.25 -34.36
N ASP A 411 24.25 -23.07 -34.08
CA ASP A 411 25.18 -22.40 -34.98
C ASP A 411 26.46 -21.97 -34.22
N ASP A 412 27.20 -22.97 -33.71
CA ASP A 412 28.49 -22.76 -33.05
C ASP A 412 29.58 -22.38 -34.09
N PRO A 413 30.49 -21.43 -33.78
CA PRO A 413 31.60 -21.07 -34.66
C PRO A 413 32.64 -22.21 -34.75
N THR A 414 33.29 -22.32 -35.90
CA THR A 414 34.39 -23.26 -36.12
C THR A 414 35.74 -22.57 -35.95
N TYR A 415 36.74 -23.30 -35.44
CA TYR A 415 38.07 -22.78 -35.13
C TYR A 415 39.12 -23.47 -36.02
N SER A 416 40.18 -22.75 -36.38
CA SER A 416 41.38 -23.31 -37.01
C SER A 416 42.62 -22.53 -36.59
N TRP A 417 43.61 -23.23 -36.05
CA TRP A 417 44.85 -22.65 -35.56
C TRP A 417 46.05 -22.93 -36.46
N SER A 418 46.95 -21.96 -36.63
CA SER A 418 48.18 -22.15 -37.40
C SER A 418 49.36 -21.33 -36.87
N PHE A 419 50.57 -21.84 -37.02
CA PHE A 419 51.78 -21.08 -36.66
C PHE A 419 52.15 -20.08 -37.76
N VAL A 420 52.24 -18.80 -37.40
CA VAL A 420 52.70 -17.70 -38.26
C VAL A 420 54.24 -17.62 -38.24
N SER A 421 54.84 -17.74 -37.05
CA SER A 421 56.30 -17.81 -36.90
C SER A 421 56.71 -18.50 -35.59
N TRP A 422 57.93 -19.05 -35.53
CA TRP A 422 58.46 -19.76 -34.36
C TRP A 422 60.00 -19.77 -34.34
N PRO A 423 60.65 -20.03 -33.19
CA PRO A 423 62.09 -20.16 -33.06
C PRO A 423 62.54 -21.59 -33.39
N GLY A 424 62.89 -21.85 -34.66
CA GLY A 424 63.55 -23.11 -35.05
C GLY A 424 63.30 -23.60 -36.48
N ASP A 425 63.97 -24.68 -36.85
CA ASP A 425 63.93 -25.26 -38.22
C ASP A 425 62.60 -25.98 -38.55
N SER A 426 61.73 -26.21 -37.56
CA SER A 426 60.44 -26.91 -37.71
C SER A 426 59.40 -26.38 -36.73
N ALA A 427 58.16 -26.17 -37.20
CA ALA A 427 57.04 -25.77 -36.35
C ALA A 427 56.74 -26.82 -35.26
N PRO A 428 56.28 -26.41 -34.07
CA PRO A 428 55.66 -27.32 -33.12
C PRO A 428 54.36 -27.93 -33.68
N ALA A 429 53.88 -28.98 -33.03
CA ALA A 429 52.54 -29.51 -33.27
C ALA A 429 51.60 -29.02 -32.16
N LEU A 430 50.39 -28.60 -32.56
CA LEU A 430 49.23 -28.49 -31.66
C LEU A 430 48.70 -29.90 -31.35
N ASP A 431 47.96 -30.03 -30.26
CA ASP A 431 47.25 -31.26 -29.89
C ASP A 431 45.97 -31.49 -30.72
N ASP A 432 45.19 -30.44 -30.96
CA ASP A 432 44.06 -30.40 -31.91
C ASP A 432 43.94 -28.96 -32.46
N ASP A 433 44.16 -28.74 -33.76
CA ASP A 433 44.13 -27.40 -34.36
C ASP A 433 42.72 -26.88 -34.66
N ALA A 434 41.66 -27.65 -34.38
CA ALA A 434 40.27 -27.31 -34.71
C ALA A 434 39.40 -26.91 -33.49
N ILE A 435 39.98 -26.83 -32.29
CA ILE A 435 39.28 -26.43 -31.05
C ILE A 435 39.63 -25.00 -30.62
N ALA A 436 38.79 -24.41 -29.77
CA ALA A 436 38.99 -23.07 -29.23
C ALA A 436 40.28 -22.93 -28.39
N ALA A 437 40.58 -23.94 -27.55
CA ALA A 437 41.67 -23.90 -26.57
C ALA A 437 42.70 -25.05 -26.73
N PRO A 438 43.51 -25.06 -27.81
CA PRO A 438 44.53 -26.07 -28.03
C PRO A 438 45.82 -25.79 -27.25
N SER A 439 46.73 -26.77 -27.23
CA SER A 439 48.03 -26.66 -26.58
C SER A 439 49.20 -27.12 -27.45
N PHE A 440 50.39 -26.55 -27.21
CA PHE A 440 51.65 -27.01 -27.82
C PHE A 440 52.84 -26.89 -26.85
N VAL A 441 53.93 -27.58 -27.15
CA VAL A 441 55.19 -27.48 -26.38
C VAL A 441 56.16 -26.50 -27.05
N ALA A 442 56.50 -25.42 -26.34
CA ALA A 442 57.42 -24.39 -26.80
C ALA A 442 58.88 -24.83 -26.60
N ALA A 443 59.39 -25.68 -27.49
CA ALA A 443 60.64 -26.42 -27.31
C ALA A 443 61.94 -25.59 -27.27
N ALA A 444 61.92 -24.33 -27.72
CA ALA A 444 63.08 -23.43 -27.80
C ALA A 444 62.73 -22.04 -27.25
N GLU A 445 63.77 -21.25 -26.93
CA GLU A 445 63.63 -19.86 -26.49
C GLU A 445 63.27 -18.93 -27.66
N GLY A 446 62.35 -18.00 -27.42
CA GLY A 446 61.89 -16.99 -28.38
C GLY A 446 60.38 -17.00 -28.59
N ASP A 447 59.92 -16.21 -29.55
CA ASP A 447 58.50 -15.95 -29.77
C ASP A 447 57.89 -16.95 -30.76
N TYR A 448 56.74 -17.51 -30.39
CA TYR A 448 55.88 -18.29 -31.26
C TYR A 448 54.62 -17.45 -31.51
N VAL A 449 54.40 -17.04 -32.76
CA VAL A 449 53.16 -16.33 -33.14
C VAL A 449 52.22 -17.33 -33.78
N LEU A 450 51.01 -17.43 -33.24
CA LEU A 450 49.96 -18.33 -33.72
C LEU A 450 48.73 -17.52 -34.11
N ARG A 451 48.13 -17.91 -35.23
CA ARG A 451 46.90 -17.34 -35.74
C ARG A 451 45.72 -18.22 -35.39
N LEU A 452 44.74 -17.68 -34.71
CA LEU A 452 43.39 -18.20 -34.73
C LEU A 452 42.71 -17.74 -36.01
N THR A 453 41.98 -18.64 -36.67
CA THR A 453 40.94 -18.31 -37.64
C THR A 453 39.62 -18.83 -37.09
N ALA A 454 38.67 -17.94 -36.84
CA ALA A 454 37.30 -18.32 -36.56
C ALA A 454 36.49 -18.29 -37.85
N SER A 455 35.49 -19.15 -38.02
CA SER A 455 34.61 -19.14 -39.20
C SER A 455 33.18 -19.57 -38.88
N HIS A 456 32.22 -18.84 -39.45
CA HIS A 456 30.79 -19.07 -39.31
C HIS A 456 30.09 -18.76 -40.66
N GLY A 457 29.39 -19.74 -41.23
CA GLY A 457 28.76 -19.59 -42.54
C GLY A 457 29.78 -19.32 -43.66
N THR A 458 29.70 -18.13 -44.27
CA THR A 458 30.66 -17.64 -45.28
C THR A 458 31.74 -16.73 -44.72
N ASP A 459 31.62 -16.31 -43.46
CA ASP A 459 32.50 -15.31 -42.85
C ASP A 459 33.59 -15.95 -42.00
N SER A 460 34.73 -15.27 -41.98
CA SER A 460 35.92 -15.69 -41.25
C SER A 460 36.74 -14.50 -40.82
N ASP A 461 37.22 -14.52 -39.59
CA ASP A 461 38.13 -13.52 -39.04
C ASP A 461 39.36 -14.18 -38.40
N MET A 462 40.42 -13.40 -38.24
CA MET A 462 41.73 -13.88 -37.84
C MET A 462 42.41 -12.96 -36.84
N ASP A 463 42.88 -13.56 -35.74
CA ASP A 463 43.68 -12.87 -34.73
C ASP A 463 44.97 -13.63 -34.42
N ASP A 464 46.02 -12.91 -34.01
CA ASP A 464 47.37 -13.44 -33.77
C ASP A 464 47.77 -13.29 -32.29
N VAL A 465 48.01 -14.41 -31.61
CA VAL A 465 48.57 -14.44 -30.25
C VAL A 465 50.07 -14.73 -30.27
N THR A 466 50.84 -14.03 -29.42
CA THR A 466 52.28 -14.25 -29.23
C THR A 466 52.54 -15.02 -27.94
N VAL A 467 53.11 -16.22 -28.08
CA VAL A 467 53.63 -17.02 -26.98
C VAL A 467 55.14 -16.81 -26.86
N THR A 468 55.56 -16.00 -25.90
CA THR A 468 56.97 -15.73 -25.58
C THR A 468 57.54 -16.87 -24.72
N ALA A 469 58.39 -17.72 -25.31
CA ALA A 469 59.12 -18.74 -24.54
C ALA A 469 60.41 -18.14 -23.97
N LYS A 470 60.35 -17.68 -22.71
CA LYS A 470 61.51 -17.14 -22.00
C LYS A 470 62.52 -18.26 -21.66
N PRO A 471 63.82 -17.94 -21.54
CA PRO A 471 64.80 -18.89 -21.00
C PRO A 471 64.40 -19.31 -19.59
N SER A 472 64.78 -20.53 -19.19
CA SER A 472 64.56 -21.06 -17.84
C SER A 472 65.40 -20.34 -16.78
N THR A 473 65.00 -19.11 -16.46
CA THR A 473 65.59 -18.25 -15.44
C THR A 473 64.54 -17.83 -14.41
N THR A 474 64.81 -18.14 -13.15
CA THR A 474 63.97 -17.80 -12.00
C THR A 474 63.68 -16.30 -11.95
N GLU A 475 62.42 -15.91 -12.12
CA GLU A 475 62.00 -14.50 -12.10
C GLU A 475 62.07 -13.94 -10.67
N THR A 476 62.56 -12.71 -10.53
CA THR A 476 62.79 -12.06 -9.24
C THR A 476 61.65 -11.12 -8.85
N ALA A 477 61.21 -11.27 -7.59
CA ALA A 477 60.47 -10.32 -6.74
C ALA A 477 60.69 -8.82 -7.06
N SER A 478 59.75 -7.90 -6.80
CA SER A 478 58.39 -8.03 -6.21
C SER A 478 57.70 -6.66 -6.23
N LEU A 479 56.37 -6.66 -6.40
CA LEU A 479 55.51 -5.82 -5.57
C LEU A 479 54.41 -6.75 -5.02
N LEU A 480 54.32 -6.80 -3.69
CA LEU A 480 53.23 -7.49 -2.99
C LEU A 480 52.06 -6.50 -2.94
N VAL A 481 51.31 -6.39 -4.03
CA VAL A 481 50.13 -5.51 -4.11
C VAL A 481 48.92 -6.30 -3.66
N ALA A 482 48.16 -5.77 -2.71
CA ALA A 482 46.79 -6.17 -2.46
C ALA A 482 45.90 -5.45 -3.49
N ASP A 483 44.99 -6.20 -4.11
CA ASP A 483 44.08 -5.79 -5.18
C ASP A 483 42.86 -6.73 -5.07
N LEU A 484 41.68 -6.17 -4.81
CA LEU A 484 40.45 -6.88 -4.46
C LEU A 484 39.27 -6.20 -5.16
N LEU A 485 38.75 -6.78 -6.24
CA LEU A 485 37.67 -6.18 -7.02
C LEU A 485 36.28 -6.64 -6.56
N VAL A 486 35.27 -5.78 -6.72
CA VAL A 486 33.83 -6.05 -6.59
C VAL A 486 33.08 -5.40 -7.75
N ASP A 487 31.81 -5.74 -7.98
CA ASP A 487 30.96 -5.05 -8.96
C ASP A 487 30.60 -3.64 -8.45
N ALA A 488 31.56 -2.72 -8.53
CA ALA A 488 31.50 -1.37 -7.99
C ALA A 488 30.72 -0.44 -8.90
N ASN A 489 30.75 -0.69 -10.21
CA ASN A 489 30.04 0.08 -11.22
C ASN A 489 28.55 -0.34 -11.38
N ARG A 490 28.20 -1.55 -10.91
CA ARG A 490 26.85 -2.16 -10.88
C ARG A 490 26.32 -2.61 -12.25
N ASP A 491 27.20 -3.04 -13.15
CA ASP A 491 26.85 -3.66 -14.43
C ASP A 491 26.69 -5.20 -14.36
N GLY A 492 26.90 -5.81 -13.19
CA GLY A 492 26.74 -7.25 -12.98
C GLY A 492 27.97 -8.08 -13.33
N VAL A 493 29.09 -7.46 -13.67
CA VAL A 493 30.40 -8.09 -13.89
C VAL A 493 31.38 -7.58 -12.81
N VAL A 494 32.46 -8.34 -12.56
CA VAL A 494 33.59 -7.85 -11.77
C VAL A 494 34.80 -7.83 -12.68
N ASP A 495 35.24 -6.65 -13.10
CA ASP A 495 36.39 -6.49 -14.00
C ASP A 495 37.25 -5.25 -13.69
N ALA A 496 38.16 -4.89 -14.59
CA ALA A 496 39.11 -3.79 -14.38
C ALA A 496 38.47 -2.39 -14.45
N ALA A 497 37.19 -2.26 -14.80
CA ALA A 497 36.44 -1.02 -14.72
C ALA A 497 35.96 -0.68 -13.29
N ASP A 498 35.97 -1.65 -12.37
CA ASP A 498 35.47 -1.48 -11.01
C ASP A 498 36.45 -0.80 -10.04
N GLU A 499 37.75 -0.80 -10.35
CA GLU A 499 38.81 -0.24 -9.50
C GLU A 499 38.62 1.28 -9.24
N ASP A 500 37.92 1.99 -10.14
CA ASP A 500 37.54 3.39 -9.95
C ASP A 500 36.33 3.53 -8.99
N GLY A 501 36.61 3.60 -7.69
CA GLY A 501 35.63 3.96 -6.65
C GLY A 501 35.06 2.80 -5.85
N GLU A 502 35.67 1.62 -5.94
CA GLU A 502 35.33 0.46 -5.11
C GLU A 502 35.45 0.70 -3.60
N ASP A 503 36.33 1.62 -3.15
CA ASP A 503 36.58 1.92 -1.74
C ASP A 503 35.48 2.77 -1.06
N VAL A 504 34.53 3.30 -1.83
CA VAL A 504 33.44 4.17 -1.37
C VAL A 504 32.10 3.64 -1.88
N TRP A 505 31.09 3.63 -0.99
CA TRP A 505 29.71 3.36 -1.39
C TRP A 505 28.87 4.63 -1.42
N ASP A 506 28.35 4.98 -2.60
CA ASP A 506 27.38 6.07 -2.79
C ASP A 506 26.30 5.72 -3.84
N ALA A 507 25.69 6.71 -4.49
CA ALA A 507 24.66 6.46 -5.51
C ALA A 507 25.23 5.94 -6.85
N ALA A 508 26.50 6.20 -7.16
CA ALA A 508 27.15 5.84 -8.41
C ALA A 508 28.17 4.70 -8.27
N SER A 509 28.86 4.59 -7.12
CA SER A 509 29.97 3.64 -6.93
C SER A 509 29.79 2.75 -5.69
N GLY A 510 30.46 1.60 -5.70
CA GLY A 510 30.50 0.60 -4.64
C GLY A 510 29.39 -0.45 -4.78
N ALA A 511 29.74 -1.71 -4.50
CA ALA A 511 28.91 -2.85 -4.84
C ALA A 511 27.66 -3.03 -3.97
N VAL A 512 26.72 -3.85 -4.46
CA VAL A 512 25.48 -4.22 -3.76
C VAL A 512 25.41 -5.71 -3.51
N PHE A 513 24.85 -6.15 -2.38
CA PHE A 513 24.62 -7.57 -2.08
C PHE A 513 23.19 -7.83 -1.61
N GLY A 514 22.60 -8.93 -2.08
CA GLY A 514 21.29 -9.40 -1.63
C GLY A 514 21.34 -10.00 -0.22
N GLY A 515 20.15 -10.28 0.34
CA GLY A 515 20.05 -11.24 1.43
C GLY A 515 19.79 -12.64 0.88
N ASN A 516 20.67 -13.61 1.20
CA ASN A 516 20.51 -15.02 0.82
C ASN A 516 19.39 -15.63 1.69
N MET A 517 18.16 -15.63 1.16
CA MET A 517 16.92 -15.83 1.93
C MET A 517 16.06 -16.99 1.42
N ASP A 518 16.43 -17.56 0.28
CA ASP A 518 15.88 -18.69 -0.45
C ASP A 518 16.46 -20.02 0.06
N ASP A 519 16.07 -21.13 -0.59
CA ASP A 519 16.42 -22.52 -0.27
C ASP A 519 16.70 -23.27 -1.58
N ASP A 520 17.96 -23.31 -1.99
CA ASP A 520 18.41 -23.84 -3.27
C ASP A 520 18.58 -25.37 -3.28
N ASP A 521 18.86 -25.97 -2.13
CA ASP A 521 19.09 -27.42 -2.01
C ASP A 521 17.81 -28.19 -1.60
N GLY A 522 16.79 -27.49 -1.12
CA GLY A 522 15.47 -28.01 -0.77
C GLY A 522 15.38 -28.63 0.63
N ASP A 523 16.34 -28.37 1.53
CA ASP A 523 16.33 -28.87 2.91
C ASP A 523 15.40 -28.09 3.87
N ARG A 524 14.87 -26.94 3.43
CA ARG A 524 13.99 -25.99 4.14
C ARG A 524 14.67 -25.17 5.23
N VAL A 525 15.98 -25.06 5.19
CA VAL A 525 16.74 -23.98 5.81
C VAL A 525 16.99 -22.93 4.73
N ARG A 526 17.01 -21.65 5.09
CA ARG A 526 17.46 -20.63 4.14
C ARG A 526 18.98 -20.71 4.01
N ASP A 527 19.53 -20.64 2.82
CA ASP A 527 20.98 -20.84 2.62
C ASP A 527 21.81 -19.88 3.49
N GLY A 528 21.44 -18.60 3.51
CA GLY A 528 22.05 -17.60 4.40
C GLY A 528 21.89 -17.84 5.91
N TRP A 529 21.23 -18.90 6.39
CA TRP A 529 21.06 -19.23 7.82
C TRP A 529 22.03 -20.30 8.37
N ASP A 530 22.81 -20.97 7.55
CA ASP A 530 23.76 -22.03 7.96
C ASP A 530 25.23 -21.61 7.67
N ASP A 531 26.25 -22.47 7.68
CA ASP A 531 27.66 -22.10 7.43
C ASP A 531 28.22 -22.85 6.19
N ARG A 532 27.38 -23.10 5.19
CA ARG A 532 27.68 -23.84 3.96
C ARG A 532 27.20 -23.07 2.74
N ALA A 533 27.90 -23.28 1.63
CA ALA A 533 27.39 -22.99 0.31
C ALA A 533 27.02 -24.32 -0.36
N ASN A 534 25.74 -24.56 -0.65
CA ASN A 534 25.20 -25.89 -0.95
C ASN A 534 25.12 -26.23 -2.45
N GLY A 535 25.66 -25.38 -3.32
CA GLY A 535 25.75 -25.67 -4.75
C GLY A 535 26.55 -24.65 -5.55
N ARG A 536 26.32 -24.62 -6.87
CA ARG A 536 26.66 -23.48 -7.73
C ARG A 536 25.47 -22.57 -8.02
N VAL A 537 24.26 -22.96 -7.61
CA VAL A 537 23.05 -22.14 -7.73
C VAL A 537 23.11 -21.05 -6.66
N ASP A 538 23.33 -21.45 -5.41
CA ASP A 538 23.47 -20.59 -4.23
C ASP A 538 24.57 -19.51 -4.37
N LEU A 539 25.64 -19.81 -5.11
CA LEU A 539 26.68 -18.82 -5.48
C LEU A 539 26.19 -17.68 -6.38
N LEU A 540 25.03 -17.83 -7.04
CA LEU A 540 24.45 -16.79 -7.88
C LEU A 540 23.89 -15.66 -7.02
N ASP A 541 23.39 -15.93 -5.82
CA ASP A 541 22.74 -14.95 -4.95
C ASP A 541 23.69 -14.31 -3.94
N MET A 542 24.91 -14.84 -3.86
CA MET A 542 26.07 -14.21 -3.24
C MET A 542 26.67 -13.11 -4.13
N ALA A 543 27.19 -12.04 -3.53
CA ALA A 543 27.94 -11.02 -4.25
C ALA A 543 29.37 -11.53 -4.59
N PRO A 544 29.79 -11.49 -5.86
CA PRO A 544 31.14 -11.89 -6.27
C PRO A 544 32.18 -10.88 -5.80
N VAL A 545 33.35 -11.38 -5.35
CA VAL A 545 34.52 -10.58 -4.98
C VAL A 545 35.77 -11.27 -5.53
N VAL A 546 36.66 -10.57 -6.23
CA VAL A 546 37.85 -11.16 -6.86
C VAL A 546 39.11 -10.70 -6.13
N ALA A 547 39.76 -11.60 -5.38
CA ALA A 547 41.09 -11.34 -4.84
C ALA A 547 42.14 -11.61 -5.92
N ARG A 548 42.82 -10.57 -6.37
CA ARG A 548 43.69 -10.61 -7.55
C ARG A 548 45.05 -11.23 -7.25
N ARG A 549 45.67 -11.81 -8.27
CA ARG A 549 46.90 -12.59 -8.13
C ARG A 549 48.06 -11.72 -7.61
N ILE A 550 48.70 -12.17 -6.53
CA ILE A 550 49.84 -11.49 -5.90
C ILE A 550 51.15 -12.25 -6.20
N PRO A 551 51.85 -11.95 -7.32
CA PRO A 551 53.08 -12.64 -7.67
C PRO A 551 54.20 -12.36 -6.65
N GLY A 552 54.91 -13.42 -6.25
CA GLY A 552 56.03 -13.32 -5.31
C GLY A 552 55.69 -13.52 -3.84
N LEU A 553 54.47 -13.97 -3.50
CA LEU A 553 54.17 -14.47 -2.16
C LEU A 553 55.12 -15.62 -1.75
N GLN A 554 55.59 -15.57 -0.50
CA GLN A 554 56.51 -16.54 0.10
C GLN A 554 56.00 -16.98 1.49
N ARG A 555 56.70 -17.92 2.13
CA ARG A 555 56.25 -18.54 3.39
C ARG A 555 56.26 -17.61 4.62
N GLN A 556 56.96 -16.48 4.53
CA GLN A 556 56.96 -15.44 5.58
C GLN A 556 55.83 -14.42 5.40
N HIS A 557 55.06 -14.51 4.31
CA HIS A 557 53.89 -13.67 4.11
C HIS A 557 52.62 -14.37 4.61
N SER A 558 51.64 -13.61 5.06
CA SER A 558 50.23 -14.01 5.19
C SER A 558 49.37 -13.11 4.29
N VAL A 559 48.23 -13.62 3.84
CA VAL A 559 47.24 -12.81 3.12
C VAL A 559 45.88 -13.14 3.68
N SER A 560 45.20 -12.12 4.21
CA SER A 560 43.90 -12.27 4.84
C SER A 560 42.88 -11.30 4.28
N VAL A 561 41.62 -11.70 4.28
CA VAL A 561 40.49 -10.77 4.10
C VAL A 561 39.94 -10.43 5.49
N GLU A 562 39.80 -9.14 5.78
CA GLU A 562 39.18 -8.61 7.00
C GLU A 562 37.83 -7.97 6.63
N MET A 563 36.76 -8.35 7.33
CA MET A 563 35.39 -7.90 7.09
C MET A 563 34.95 -6.93 8.18
N THR A 564 34.57 -5.71 7.80
CA THR A 564 34.14 -4.64 8.73
C THR A 564 32.67 -4.29 8.52
N TYR A 565 31.88 -4.42 9.59
CA TYR A 565 30.47 -4.01 9.65
C TYR A 565 30.07 -3.68 11.08
N VAL A 566 28.91 -3.03 11.27
CA VAL A 566 28.32 -2.79 12.60
C VAL A 566 26.98 -3.51 12.69
N SER A 567 26.88 -4.52 13.58
CA SER A 567 25.63 -5.24 13.81
C SER A 567 25.32 -5.39 15.31
N THR A 568 24.17 -4.89 15.77
CA THR A 568 23.61 -5.18 17.10
C THR A 568 22.56 -6.30 17.08
N SER A 569 22.18 -6.78 15.89
CA SER A 569 21.22 -7.87 15.70
C SER A 569 21.75 -9.19 16.31
N THR A 570 20.85 -10.06 16.76
CA THR A 570 21.19 -11.42 17.23
C THR A 570 21.06 -12.48 16.13
N ARG A 571 20.62 -12.10 14.92
CA ARG A 571 20.61 -12.97 13.73
C ARG A 571 22.05 -13.31 13.30
N PRO A 572 22.26 -14.38 12.48
CA PRO A 572 23.56 -14.68 11.88
C PRO A 572 24.16 -13.47 11.14
N LYS A 573 25.44 -13.54 10.82
CA LYS A 573 26.20 -12.44 10.22
C LYS A 573 26.63 -12.75 8.79
N PRO A 574 27.00 -11.73 8.00
CA PRO A 574 27.59 -11.95 6.69
C PRO A 574 28.76 -12.93 6.75
N ARG A 575 28.91 -13.73 5.69
CA ARG A 575 29.93 -14.76 5.55
C ARG A 575 30.65 -14.59 4.24
N LEU A 576 31.86 -15.12 4.17
CA LEU A 576 32.68 -15.09 2.97
C LEU A 576 33.13 -16.51 2.64
N PHE A 577 32.88 -16.95 1.42
CA PHE A 577 33.31 -18.24 0.89
C PHE A 577 34.35 -18.03 -0.22
N TYR A 578 35.06 -19.10 -0.58
CA TYR A 578 35.91 -19.11 -1.77
C TYR A 578 35.78 -20.44 -2.52
N GLU A 579 35.87 -20.38 -3.84
CA GLU A 579 35.93 -21.59 -4.67
C GLU A 579 37.34 -22.19 -4.60
N ARG A 580 37.46 -23.48 -4.28
CA ARG A 580 38.72 -24.26 -4.20
C ARG A 580 39.25 -24.67 -5.58
N ALA A 581 40.47 -25.20 -5.63
CA ALA A 581 41.10 -25.63 -6.88
C ALA A 581 40.48 -26.90 -7.49
N ASP A 582 39.65 -27.62 -6.73
CA ASP A 582 38.84 -28.75 -7.16
C ASP A 582 37.35 -28.37 -7.39
N ALA A 583 37.06 -27.07 -7.55
CA ALA A 583 35.74 -26.48 -7.73
C ALA A 583 34.72 -26.74 -6.58
N GLY A 584 35.18 -27.24 -5.43
CA GLY A 584 34.38 -27.24 -4.20
C GLY A 584 34.38 -25.87 -3.53
N ILE A 585 33.33 -25.52 -2.79
CA ILE A 585 33.27 -24.24 -2.05
C ILE A 585 33.70 -24.45 -0.60
N GLU A 586 34.42 -23.48 -0.03
CA GLU A 586 34.91 -23.53 1.35
C GLU A 586 34.72 -22.19 2.06
N LEU A 587 34.29 -22.25 3.32
CA LEU A 587 34.04 -21.10 4.17
C LEU A 587 35.37 -20.42 4.58
N LEU A 588 35.52 -19.14 4.26
CA LEU A 588 36.68 -18.31 4.61
C LEU A 588 36.43 -17.50 5.89
N ILE A 589 35.23 -16.91 6.04
CA ILE A 589 34.81 -16.16 7.22
C ILE A 589 33.42 -16.66 7.66
N ALA A 590 33.36 -17.28 8.84
CA ALA A 590 32.12 -17.80 9.44
C ALA A 590 31.27 -16.69 10.09
N SER A 591 29.97 -16.95 10.28
CA SER A 591 29.05 -15.97 10.87
C SER A 591 29.52 -15.50 12.27
N GLY A 592 29.96 -14.24 12.35
CA GLY A 592 30.39 -13.56 13.59
C GLY A 592 31.89 -13.50 13.78
N GLU A 593 32.67 -14.18 12.92
CA GLU A 593 34.08 -13.90 12.71
C GLU A 593 34.24 -12.70 11.75
N THR A 594 35.45 -12.13 11.69
CA THR A 594 35.73 -10.93 10.86
C THR A 594 37.03 -11.05 10.06
N ARG A 595 37.70 -12.20 10.05
CA ARG A 595 39.00 -12.38 9.36
C ARG A 595 39.20 -13.82 8.89
N GLY A 596 39.62 -14.01 7.65
CA GLY A 596 39.96 -15.30 7.05
C GLY A 596 41.30 -15.23 6.31
N GLU A 597 42.07 -16.33 6.30
CA GLU A 597 43.39 -16.42 5.65
C GLU A 597 43.27 -17.13 4.29
N LEU A 598 43.81 -16.50 3.24
CA LEU A 598 43.77 -17.03 1.87
C LEU A 598 44.93 -18.02 1.58
N PRO A 599 44.71 -19.06 0.76
CA PRO A 599 45.76 -20.00 0.36
C PRO A 599 46.89 -19.34 -0.48
N LEU A 600 47.96 -18.90 0.17
CA LEU A 600 49.14 -18.24 -0.43
C LEU A 600 49.62 -18.85 -1.76
N ALA A 601 49.72 -20.18 -1.83
CA ALA A 601 50.23 -20.88 -3.01
C ALA A 601 49.32 -20.75 -4.24
N ARG A 602 48.02 -20.51 -4.03
CA ARG A 602 47.06 -20.27 -5.11
C ARG A 602 47.02 -18.81 -5.51
N LEU A 603 46.92 -17.90 -4.54
CA LEU A 603 46.90 -16.45 -4.81
C LEU A 603 48.20 -15.96 -5.46
N ALA A 604 49.33 -16.68 -5.28
CA ALA A 604 50.57 -16.44 -6.04
C ALA A 604 50.48 -16.83 -7.53
N ALA A 605 49.58 -17.76 -7.87
CA ALA A 605 49.50 -18.43 -9.17
C ALA A 605 48.34 -17.91 -10.04
N THR A 606 47.21 -17.55 -9.43
CA THR A 606 45.97 -17.14 -10.10
C THR A 606 45.13 -16.23 -9.20
N ASP A 607 44.24 -15.46 -9.81
CA ASP A 607 43.15 -14.76 -9.13
C ASP A 607 42.26 -15.76 -8.39
N MET A 608 41.59 -15.31 -7.34
CA MET A 608 40.72 -16.12 -6.48
C MET A 608 39.33 -15.49 -6.36
N GLN A 609 38.33 -16.20 -6.88
CA GLN A 609 36.93 -15.86 -6.68
C GLN A 609 36.48 -16.17 -5.25
N LEU A 610 35.95 -15.15 -4.59
CA LEU A 610 35.26 -15.20 -3.31
C LEU A 610 33.78 -14.86 -3.53
N TYR A 611 32.95 -15.22 -2.56
CA TYR A 611 31.50 -15.01 -2.59
C TYR A 611 31.05 -14.51 -1.21
N LEU A 612 30.50 -13.29 -1.17
CA LEU A 612 29.93 -12.67 0.02
C LEU A 612 28.44 -12.95 0.08
N GLU A 613 27.96 -13.54 1.17
CA GLU A 613 26.54 -13.61 1.47
C GLU A 613 26.20 -12.91 2.77
N SER A 614 24.93 -12.54 2.92
CA SER A 614 24.34 -12.09 4.17
C SER A 614 22.98 -12.73 4.36
N PRO A 615 22.58 -13.15 5.59
CA PRO A 615 21.24 -13.67 5.84
C PRO A 615 20.14 -12.64 5.54
N LEU A 616 20.45 -11.34 5.70
CA LEU A 616 19.59 -10.21 5.35
C LEU A 616 20.49 -9.07 4.86
N GLY A 617 20.11 -8.36 3.81
CA GLY A 617 20.85 -7.16 3.42
C GLY A 617 20.74 -6.03 4.45
N ARG A 618 19.57 -5.85 5.10
CA ARG A 618 19.33 -4.85 6.15
C ARG A 618 18.44 -5.39 7.28
N ASP A 619 18.66 -4.94 8.51
CA ASP A 619 17.94 -5.35 9.74
C ASP A 619 17.96 -4.22 10.79
N VAL A 620 17.09 -4.28 11.81
CA VAL A 620 16.98 -3.28 12.90
C VAL A 620 18.33 -2.95 13.55
N GLY A 621 19.21 -3.95 13.63
CA GLY A 621 20.55 -3.81 14.17
C GLY A 621 21.68 -3.72 13.14
N PHE A 622 21.41 -3.75 11.83
CA PHE A 622 22.42 -3.77 10.76
C PHE A 622 21.93 -2.95 9.56
N ASP A 623 22.57 -1.82 9.30
CA ASP A 623 22.11 -0.89 8.26
C ASP A 623 22.55 -1.29 6.83
N GLY A 624 23.19 -2.44 6.67
CA GLY A 624 23.71 -2.94 5.40
C GLY A 624 25.10 -2.43 5.02
N GLN A 625 25.76 -1.54 5.78
CA GLN A 625 27.13 -1.13 5.43
C GLN A 625 28.15 -2.22 5.77
N LEU A 626 28.95 -2.61 4.78
CA LEU A 626 30.04 -3.58 4.93
C LEU A 626 31.25 -3.12 4.09
N SER A 627 32.45 -3.38 4.58
CA SER A 627 33.67 -3.32 3.75
C SER A 627 34.50 -4.58 3.91
N LEU A 628 35.21 -4.96 2.85
CA LEU A 628 36.22 -6.02 2.86
C LEU A 628 37.59 -5.39 2.64
N THR A 629 38.58 -5.85 3.39
CA THR A 629 39.97 -5.40 3.26
C THR A 629 40.85 -6.59 2.95
N LEU A 630 41.46 -6.61 1.76
CA LEU A 630 42.50 -7.58 1.43
C LEU A 630 43.84 -7.06 1.98
N LYS A 631 44.49 -7.88 2.80
CA LYS A 631 45.66 -7.47 3.58
C LYS A 631 46.79 -8.46 3.39
N VAL A 632 47.91 -7.98 2.86
CA VAL A 632 49.18 -8.72 2.76
C VAL A 632 50.08 -8.29 3.89
N GLU A 633 50.60 -9.26 4.65
CA GLU A 633 51.51 -9.02 5.76
C GLU A 633 52.83 -9.78 5.56
N GLU A 634 53.96 -9.20 5.97
CA GLU A 634 55.26 -9.88 6.10
C GLU A 634 55.63 -9.96 7.58
N ASP A 635 55.91 -11.17 8.09
CA ASP A 635 56.19 -11.44 9.52
C ASP A 635 55.15 -10.81 10.50
N GLY A 636 53.88 -10.72 10.08
CA GLY A 636 52.79 -10.11 10.86
C GLY A 636 52.76 -8.58 10.87
N THR A 637 53.37 -7.93 9.88
CA THR A 637 53.28 -6.48 9.62
C THR A 637 52.66 -6.25 8.24
N ALA A 638 51.59 -5.46 8.16
CA ALA A 638 50.98 -5.08 6.88
C ALA A 638 52.00 -4.42 5.94
N VAL A 639 52.09 -4.94 4.71
CA VAL A 639 52.95 -4.43 3.63
C VAL A 639 52.15 -3.94 2.42
N SER A 640 50.92 -4.42 2.25
CA SER A 640 49.92 -3.82 1.37
C SER A 640 48.53 -4.12 1.91
N GLU A 641 47.63 -3.17 1.75
CA GLU A 641 46.21 -3.26 2.09
C GLU A 641 45.42 -2.65 0.95
N ASP A 642 44.24 -3.20 0.69
CA ASP A 642 43.29 -2.71 -0.29
C ASP A 642 41.84 -2.95 0.21
N VAL A 643 40.88 -2.11 -0.18
CA VAL A 643 39.58 -1.99 0.49
C VAL A 643 38.43 -1.76 -0.49
N VAL A 644 37.40 -2.60 -0.40
CA VAL A 644 36.13 -2.45 -1.11
C VAL A 644 34.97 -2.18 -0.16
N ALA A 645 34.02 -1.37 -0.62
CA ALA A 645 32.81 -0.97 0.09
C ALA A 645 31.57 -1.56 -0.58
N LEU A 646 30.70 -2.19 0.21
CA LEU A 646 29.47 -2.81 -0.25
C LEU A 646 28.26 -2.40 0.60
N ARG A 647 27.07 -2.47 0.00
CA ARG A 647 25.80 -2.17 0.67
C ARG A 647 24.76 -3.27 0.49
N GLY A 648 24.24 -3.75 1.61
CA GLY A 648 23.17 -4.74 1.62
C GLY A 648 21.86 -4.16 1.13
N SER A 649 21.22 -4.86 0.20
CA SER A 649 19.91 -4.50 -0.35
C SER A 649 18.84 -4.53 0.74
N PRO A 650 17.92 -3.55 0.77
CA PRO A 650 16.70 -3.67 1.54
C PRO A 650 15.82 -4.81 1.00
N ILE A 651 14.78 -5.14 1.76
CA ILE A 651 13.54 -5.68 1.21
C ILE A 651 12.68 -4.49 0.77
N VAL A 652 12.29 -4.48 -0.51
CA VAL A 652 11.35 -3.51 -1.08
C VAL A 652 9.97 -4.16 -1.16
N TYR A 653 8.97 -3.51 -0.57
CA TYR A 653 7.58 -3.98 -0.55
C TYR A 653 6.80 -3.41 -1.74
N SER A 654 5.91 -4.21 -2.32
CA SER A 654 5.23 -3.81 -3.56
C SER A 654 4.00 -2.92 -3.31
N HIS A 655 3.79 -1.91 -4.16
CA HIS A 655 2.59 -1.07 -4.16
C HIS A 655 1.67 -1.36 -5.36
N HIS A 656 0.40 -0.97 -5.28
CA HIS A 656 -0.67 -1.37 -6.21
C HIS A 656 -0.53 -0.93 -7.68
N LEU A 657 0.48 -0.11 -8.02
CA LEU A 657 0.71 0.32 -9.41
C LEU A 657 1.65 -0.62 -10.16
N GLN A 658 2.49 -1.36 -9.43
CA GLN A 658 3.36 -2.40 -9.99
C GLN A 658 2.51 -3.55 -10.55
N ALA A 659 2.99 -4.13 -11.66
CA ALA A 659 2.28 -5.16 -12.39
C ALA A 659 2.06 -6.39 -11.49
N ALA A 660 0.83 -6.89 -11.41
CA ALA A 660 0.52 -8.08 -10.63
C ALA A 660 0.95 -9.33 -11.42
N GLU A 661 1.89 -10.08 -10.86
CA GLU A 661 2.48 -11.28 -11.47
C GLU A 661 1.86 -12.56 -10.90
N ARG A 662 1.46 -12.55 -9.62
CA ARG A 662 0.85 -13.71 -8.97
C ARG A 662 -0.12 -13.29 -7.87
N VAL A 663 -1.32 -13.87 -7.89
CA VAL A 663 -2.32 -13.71 -6.81
C VAL A 663 -2.42 -15.01 -6.02
N PHE A 664 -2.41 -14.89 -4.70
CA PHE A 664 -2.54 -16.01 -3.76
C PHE A 664 -3.96 -16.07 -3.19
N VAL A 665 -4.50 -17.29 -3.02
CA VAL A 665 -5.77 -17.53 -2.34
C VAL A 665 -5.79 -18.93 -1.71
N THR A 666 -6.31 -19.07 -0.50
CA THR A 666 -6.56 -20.40 0.10
C THR A 666 -7.80 -21.02 -0.53
N ALA A 667 -7.69 -22.23 -1.09
CA ALA A 667 -8.77 -22.87 -1.83
C ALA A 667 -9.77 -23.59 -0.89
N LEU A 668 -10.86 -22.90 -0.51
CA LEU A 668 -11.96 -23.46 0.27
C LEU A 668 -13.01 -24.06 -0.67
N GLY A 669 -12.92 -25.38 -0.92
CA GLY A 669 -13.89 -26.13 -1.71
C GLY A 669 -15.24 -26.36 -1.01
N SER A 670 -16.16 -27.04 -1.69
CA SER A 670 -17.56 -27.23 -1.25
C SER A 670 -17.72 -28.00 0.08
N SER A 671 -16.67 -28.64 0.58
CA SER A 671 -16.62 -29.26 1.92
C SER A 671 -16.81 -28.24 3.05
N TRP A 672 -16.49 -26.96 2.82
CA TRP A 672 -16.64 -25.86 3.78
C TRP A 672 -18.08 -25.30 3.84
N GLY A 673 -19.03 -25.92 3.14
CA GLY A 673 -20.43 -25.52 3.15
C GLY A 673 -20.62 -24.11 2.61
N ARG A 674 -21.37 -23.25 3.32
CA ARG A 674 -21.57 -21.84 2.93
C ARG A 674 -20.30 -20.98 3.05
N HIS A 675 -19.29 -21.42 3.82
CA HIS A 675 -18.04 -20.69 4.02
C HIS A 675 -16.97 -21.07 2.96
N ASN A 676 -17.37 -21.71 1.86
CA ASN A 676 -16.51 -21.95 0.70
C ASN A 676 -16.27 -20.63 -0.08
N ASN A 677 -15.13 -20.47 -0.73
CA ASN A 677 -14.79 -19.28 -1.53
C ASN A 677 -14.72 -19.58 -3.03
N ILE A 678 -15.52 -20.53 -3.53
CA ILE A 678 -15.50 -20.94 -4.95
C ILE A 678 -15.79 -19.76 -5.88
N ALA A 679 -16.72 -18.87 -5.51
CA ALA A 679 -17.03 -17.67 -6.29
C ALA A 679 -15.79 -16.78 -6.52
N LEU A 680 -14.98 -16.55 -5.48
CA LEU A 680 -13.72 -15.81 -5.60
C LEU A 680 -12.68 -16.59 -6.42
N GLN A 681 -12.55 -17.90 -6.21
CA GLN A 681 -11.62 -18.73 -6.99
C GLN A 681 -11.95 -18.76 -8.49
N ASP A 682 -13.23 -18.73 -8.85
CA ASP A 682 -13.73 -18.70 -10.23
C ASP A 682 -13.58 -17.30 -10.84
N ALA A 683 -13.81 -16.23 -10.06
CA ALA A 683 -13.52 -14.87 -10.47
C ALA A 683 -12.01 -14.68 -10.76
N LEU A 684 -11.14 -15.10 -9.84
CA LEU A 684 -9.69 -15.10 -10.04
C LEU A 684 -9.29 -15.91 -11.29
N ALA A 685 -9.85 -17.11 -11.49
CA ALA A 685 -9.53 -17.95 -12.64
C ALA A 685 -9.97 -17.37 -14.00
N SER A 686 -11.03 -16.57 -14.02
CA SER A 686 -11.67 -16.10 -15.25
C SER A 686 -11.35 -14.64 -15.62
N ARG A 687 -10.86 -13.84 -14.67
CA ARG A 687 -10.68 -12.39 -14.84
C ARG A 687 -9.23 -11.92 -14.77
N LEU A 688 -8.32 -12.66 -14.16
CA LEU A 688 -6.90 -12.30 -14.16
C LEU A 688 -6.32 -12.32 -15.58
N ARG A 689 -5.35 -11.44 -15.83
CA ARG A 689 -4.60 -11.42 -17.10
C ARG A 689 -3.87 -12.76 -17.30
N PRO A 690 -3.66 -13.24 -18.55
CA PRO A 690 -2.89 -14.46 -18.80
C PRO A 690 -1.45 -14.45 -18.26
N SER A 691 -0.88 -13.26 -18.07
CA SER A 691 0.44 -13.03 -17.46
C SER A 691 0.44 -13.06 -15.93
N THR A 692 -0.73 -13.10 -15.28
CA THR A 692 -0.86 -13.11 -13.82
C THR A 692 -1.21 -14.52 -13.36
N ALA A 693 -0.26 -15.18 -12.69
CA ALA A 693 -0.44 -16.50 -12.12
C ALA A 693 -1.44 -16.50 -10.96
N LEU A 694 -2.07 -17.66 -10.71
CA LEU A 694 -3.01 -17.86 -9.62
C LEU A 694 -2.54 -19.03 -8.73
N TYR A 695 -2.00 -18.70 -7.57
CA TYR A 695 -1.51 -19.65 -6.58
C TYR A 695 -2.65 -20.04 -5.62
N ARG A 696 -2.97 -21.33 -5.55
CA ARG A 696 -4.04 -21.87 -4.69
C ARG A 696 -3.44 -22.72 -3.57
N LEU A 697 -3.52 -22.22 -2.33
CA LEU A 697 -3.05 -22.93 -1.15
C LEU A 697 -4.08 -24.02 -0.76
N ASP A 698 -3.61 -25.18 -0.30
CA ASP A 698 -4.51 -26.25 0.17
C ASP A 698 -5.11 -25.89 1.54
N SER A 699 -6.41 -25.62 1.58
CA SER A 699 -7.13 -25.33 2.84
C SER A 699 -7.05 -26.46 3.87
N GLY A 700 -6.82 -27.71 3.45
CA GLY A 700 -6.61 -28.84 4.35
C GLY A 700 -5.28 -28.79 5.11
N ARG A 701 -4.27 -28.12 4.56
CA ARG A 701 -2.95 -27.95 5.21
C ARG A 701 -2.99 -26.93 6.35
N TYR A 702 -3.83 -25.91 6.21
CA TYR A 702 -3.89 -24.75 7.11
C TYR A 702 -5.20 -24.67 7.91
N ASP A 703 -5.90 -25.80 8.12
CA ASP A 703 -7.15 -25.89 8.93
C ASP A 703 -8.24 -24.88 8.52
N GLY A 704 -8.34 -24.59 7.21
CA GLY A 704 -9.30 -23.63 6.66
C GLY A 704 -8.92 -22.15 6.83
N ASP A 705 -7.76 -21.83 7.38
CA ASP A 705 -7.25 -20.47 7.56
C ASP A 705 -6.95 -19.84 6.18
N HIS A 706 -7.72 -18.82 5.83
CA HIS A 706 -7.82 -18.27 4.46
C HIS A 706 -7.40 -16.81 4.32
N TRP A 707 -6.82 -16.25 5.38
CA TRP A 707 -6.40 -14.85 5.44
C TRP A 707 -4.95 -14.72 4.99
N VAL A 708 -4.72 -14.78 3.67
CA VAL A 708 -3.37 -14.79 3.10
C VAL A 708 -2.65 -13.45 3.31
N GLN A 709 -3.39 -12.33 3.25
CA GLN A 709 -2.86 -10.99 3.54
C GLN A 709 -2.30 -10.93 4.96
N ASP A 710 -3.01 -11.48 5.95
CA ASP A 710 -2.57 -11.42 7.34
C ASP A 710 -1.20 -12.04 7.61
N SER A 711 -0.83 -13.10 6.85
CA SER A 711 0.33 -13.94 7.14
C SER A 711 1.65 -13.40 6.59
N MET A 712 1.62 -12.56 5.55
CA MET A 712 2.83 -12.09 4.88
C MET A 712 2.66 -10.73 4.18
N GLN A 713 3.76 -9.99 4.05
CA GLN A 713 3.88 -8.89 3.09
C GLN A 713 4.77 -9.32 1.93
N THR A 714 4.32 -9.13 0.69
CA THR A 714 5.13 -9.42 -0.51
C THR A 714 6.20 -8.35 -0.72
N GLY A 715 7.39 -8.81 -1.09
CA GLY A 715 8.55 -7.97 -1.33
C GLY A 715 9.67 -8.75 -2.00
N TYR A 716 10.70 -8.01 -2.40
CA TYR A 716 11.87 -8.51 -3.12
C TYR A 716 13.15 -7.81 -2.64
N THR A 717 14.29 -8.41 -2.94
CA THR A 717 15.63 -7.83 -2.71
C THR A 717 16.37 -7.80 -4.05
N GLU A 718 17.31 -6.88 -4.24
CA GLU A 718 17.92 -6.63 -5.55
C GLU A 718 19.45 -6.73 -5.51
N ARG A 719 20.03 -7.22 -6.60
CA ARG A 719 21.47 -7.18 -6.90
C ARG A 719 21.70 -6.63 -8.29
N ALA A 720 22.90 -6.12 -8.55
CA ALA A 720 23.32 -5.72 -9.89
C ALA A 720 23.33 -6.93 -10.84
N SER A 721 23.15 -6.67 -12.13
CA SER A 721 23.16 -7.69 -13.18
C SER A 721 23.49 -7.07 -14.53
N THR A 722 23.85 -7.88 -15.52
CA THR A 722 24.07 -7.44 -16.91
C THR A 722 22.80 -6.94 -17.62
N ALA A 723 21.63 -7.04 -16.98
CA ALA A 723 20.38 -6.40 -17.37
C ALA A 723 20.06 -5.12 -16.55
N GLY A 724 21.02 -4.63 -15.75
CA GLY A 724 20.91 -3.50 -14.82
C GLY A 724 20.63 -3.94 -13.37
N SER A 725 19.62 -4.77 -13.15
CA SER A 725 19.39 -5.42 -11.85
C SER A 725 18.82 -6.82 -11.99
N SER A 726 18.83 -7.58 -10.90
CA SER A 726 18.10 -8.83 -10.74
C SER A 726 17.41 -8.81 -9.38
N ALA A 727 16.11 -9.10 -9.36
CA ALA A 727 15.31 -9.14 -8.14
C ALA A 727 15.07 -10.60 -7.73
N ALA A 728 15.37 -10.91 -6.46
CA ALA A 728 15.00 -12.18 -5.82
C ALA A 728 13.81 -11.94 -4.88
N LEU A 729 12.83 -12.85 -4.88
CA LEU A 729 11.63 -12.72 -4.04
C LEU A 729 12.02 -12.86 -2.57
N ALA A 730 11.65 -11.88 -1.75
CA ALA A 730 12.03 -11.74 -0.35
C ALA A 730 10.82 -11.32 0.47
N HIS A 731 9.88 -12.24 0.67
CA HIS A 731 8.64 -11.96 1.37
C HIS A 731 8.89 -11.80 2.88
N THR A 732 8.08 -10.99 3.57
CA THR A 732 8.17 -10.87 5.04
C THR A 732 7.04 -11.64 5.69
N GLN A 733 7.39 -12.61 6.55
CA GLN A 733 6.45 -13.38 7.37
C GLN A 733 6.00 -12.54 8.57
N LEU A 734 4.69 -12.43 8.81
CA LEU A 734 4.13 -11.59 9.88
C LEU A 734 3.78 -12.43 11.15
N LEU A 735 3.90 -11.82 12.35
CA LEU A 735 3.69 -12.52 13.62
C LEU A 735 2.20 -12.76 13.93
N ARG A 736 1.65 -13.83 13.36
CA ARG A 736 0.21 -14.10 13.38
C ARG A 736 -0.28 -15.08 14.45
N GLY A 737 0.46 -16.17 14.66
CA GLY A 737 0.16 -17.22 15.66
C GLY A 737 -1.01 -18.15 15.32
N ARG A 738 -1.41 -18.24 14.05
CA ARG A 738 -2.49 -19.07 13.47
C ARG A 738 -1.91 -20.03 12.41
N PRO A 739 -2.63 -21.08 11.94
CA PRO A 739 -2.09 -22.11 11.05
C PRO A 739 -1.39 -21.58 9.79
N LEU A 740 -1.93 -20.55 9.13
CA LEU A 740 -1.35 -20.01 7.89
C LEU A 740 -0.08 -19.17 8.12
N GLN A 741 0.33 -18.90 9.37
CA GLN A 741 1.52 -18.09 9.66
C GLN A 741 2.77 -18.66 8.97
N ASP A 742 2.91 -19.99 8.95
CA ASP A 742 4.12 -20.68 8.51
C ASP A 742 4.06 -21.06 7.01
N PHE A 743 3.14 -20.47 6.23
CA PHE A 743 3.05 -20.67 4.77
C PHE A 743 4.38 -20.50 4.04
N LEU A 744 5.10 -19.41 4.34
CA LEU A 744 6.40 -19.12 3.71
C LEU A 744 7.43 -20.23 3.98
N PRO A 745 7.82 -20.55 5.23
CA PRO A 745 8.78 -21.65 5.47
C PRO A 745 8.31 -23.05 5.06
N ASP A 746 7.02 -23.35 5.14
CA ASP A 746 6.52 -24.71 4.94
C ASP A 746 6.20 -25.06 3.48
N GLU A 747 5.78 -24.09 2.66
CA GLU A 747 5.23 -24.31 1.31
C GLU A 747 5.86 -23.44 0.21
N TYR A 748 6.24 -22.19 0.51
CA TYR A 748 6.68 -21.24 -0.52
C TYR A 748 8.20 -21.12 -0.66
N LEU A 749 8.95 -21.36 0.42
CA LEU A 749 10.41 -21.35 0.45
C LEU A 749 10.98 -22.30 -0.62
N SER A 750 11.83 -21.75 -1.49
CA SER A 750 12.45 -22.46 -2.63
C SER A 750 13.59 -21.63 -3.24
N ALA A 751 14.33 -22.24 -4.17
CA ALA A 751 15.36 -21.70 -5.10
C ALA A 751 14.98 -20.49 -5.99
N SER A 752 13.95 -19.74 -5.59
CA SER A 752 13.45 -18.55 -6.28
C SER A 752 12.58 -17.66 -5.37
N ALA A 753 12.34 -18.09 -4.13
CA ALA A 753 11.44 -17.44 -3.19
C ALA A 753 11.95 -17.60 -1.76
N GLY A 754 12.60 -16.54 -1.29
CA GLY A 754 13.08 -16.40 0.07
C GLY A 754 12.14 -15.65 0.99
N TYR A 755 12.44 -15.68 2.29
CA TYR A 755 11.69 -14.89 3.26
C TYR A 755 12.48 -14.39 4.47
N ALA A 756 12.02 -13.24 5.00
CA ALA A 756 12.47 -12.67 6.27
C ALA A 756 11.38 -12.76 7.35
N PHE A 757 11.80 -12.80 8.61
CA PHE A 757 10.89 -12.76 9.76
C PHE A 757 11.33 -11.65 10.73
N PRO A 758 10.52 -10.59 10.97
CA PRO A 758 10.87 -9.47 11.87
C PRO A 758 11.13 -9.90 13.31
N GLY A 759 10.49 -10.99 13.75
CA GLY A 759 10.57 -11.50 15.12
C GLY A 759 9.43 -10.98 15.99
N GLY A 760 9.61 -11.11 17.31
CA GLY A 760 8.61 -10.74 18.31
C GLY A 760 7.91 -11.93 18.97
N THR A 761 7.23 -11.67 20.08
CA THR A 761 6.52 -12.69 20.87
C THR A 761 5.10 -12.29 21.29
N SER A 762 4.73 -11.02 21.11
CA SER A 762 3.37 -10.53 21.37
C SER A 762 2.48 -10.90 20.19
N ARG A 763 1.49 -11.78 20.41
CA ARG A 763 0.50 -12.16 19.40
C ARG A 763 -0.67 -11.20 19.49
N SER A 764 -0.92 -10.46 18.41
CA SER A 764 -1.91 -9.40 18.33
C SER A 764 -2.45 -9.30 16.91
N GLY A 765 -3.75 -9.00 16.73
CA GLY A 765 -4.34 -8.76 15.40
C GLY A 765 -3.68 -7.58 14.65
N TRP A 766 -3.21 -6.59 15.40
CA TRP A 766 -2.45 -5.43 14.91
C TRP A 766 -1.10 -5.78 14.23
N ASN A 767 -0.60 -7.01 14.38
CA ASN A 767 0.66 -7.45 13.76
C ASN A 767 0.46 -8.13 12.39
N TYR A 768 -0.77 -8.26 11.91
CA TYR A 768 -1.12 -8.99 10.70
C TYR A 768 -0.98 -8.11 9.45
N GLY A 769 -0.78 -8.71 8.27
CA GLY A 769 -0.45 -7.99 7.04
C GLY A 769 -1.54 -7.07 6.47
N GLY A 770 -2.84 -7.26 6.75
CA GLY A 770 -3.86 -6.25 6.43
C GLY A 770 -3.61 -4.90 7.15
N ASN A 771 -2.83 -4.92 8.23
CA ASN A 771 -2.36 -3.74 8.94
C ASN A 771 -1.04 -3.15 8.38
N VAL A 772 -0.56 -3.62 7.22
CA VAL A 772 0.64 -3.16 6.51
C VAL A 772 0.31 -2.88 5.04
N GLU A 773 0.43 -1.61 4.63
CA GLU A 773 0.18 -1.20 3.25
C GLU A 773 1.38 -0.46 2.64
N VAL A 774 1.39 -0.27 1.33
CA VAL A 774 2.44 0.52 0.65
C VAL A 774 1.80 1.60 -0.23
N LEU A 775 1.94 2.85 0.18
CA LEU A 775 1.54 4.00 -0.62
C LEU A 775 2.44 4.15 -1.85
N PRO A 776 1.91 4.59 -2.99
CA PRO A 776 2.67 4.76 -4.24
C PRO A 776 3.70 5.90 -4.12
N PRO A 777 4.63 6.01 -5.09
CA PRO A 777 5.69 7.01 -5.05
C PRO A 777 5.21 8.46 -4.95
N TYR A 778 5.82 9.24 -4.06
CA TYR A 778 5.49 10.65 -3.88
C TYR A 778 6.65 11.47 -3.25
N THR A 779 6.54 12.80 -3.30
CA THR A 779 7.48 13.74 -2.65
C THR A 779 6.71 14.76 -1.83
N ARG A 780 7.06 14.91 -0.55
CA ARG A 780 6.42 15.87 0.38
C ARG A 780 7.41 16.33 1.44
N HIS A 781 7.24 17.56 1.96
CA HIS A 781 8.03 18.12 3.08
C HIS A 781 9.56 18.09 2.86
N GLY A 782 10.02 18.12 1.61
CA GLY A 782 11.44 18.04 1.25
C GLY A 782 12.03 16.62 1.25
N LYS A 783 11.20 15.59 1.45
CA LYS A 783 11.58 14.18 1.33
C LYS A 783 10.86 13.51 0.15
N SER A 784 11.58 12.63 -0.54
CA SER A 784 11.07 11.77 -1.61
C SER A 784 10.96 10.33 -1.12
N TRP A 785 9.93 9.63 -1.60
CA TRP A 785 9.68 8.20 -1.44
C TRP A 785 9.51 7.60 -2.84
N PRO A 786 10.59 7.40 -3.61
CA PRO A 786 10.52 6.98 -5.01
C PRO A 786 10.05 5.53 -5.19
N LEU A 787 10.19 4.67 -4.17
CA LEU A 787 9.64 3.32 -4.12
C LEU A 787 8.30 3.24 -3.35
N GLY A 788 7.68 4.39 -3.09
CA GLY A 788 6.53 4.47 -2.18
C GLY A 788 6.91 4.47 -0.70
N ARG A 789 5.91 4.44 0.18
CA ARG A 789 6.08 4.51 1.64
C ARG A 789 5.24 3.45 2.34
N VAL A 790 5.85 2.72 3.26
CA VAL A 790 5.12 1.76 4.11
C VAL A 790 4.13 2.51 5.01
N VAL A 791 2.93 1.97 5.14
CA VAL A 791 1.90 2.38 6.10
C VAL A 791 1.70 1.24 7.08
N VAL A 792 1.56 1.56 8.36
CA VAL A 792 1.18 0.60 9.40
C VAL A 792 -0.02 1.14 10.16
N GLY A 793 -0.94 0.29 10.59
CA GLY A 793 -1.99 0.75 11.52
C GLY A 793 -1.55 0.70 12.97
N SER A 794 -2.32 1.37 13.82
CA SER A 794 -2.10 1.43 15.27
C SER A 794 -1.89 0.07 15.93
N GLY A 795 -1.09 0.05 16.99
CA GLY A 795 -0.93 -1.13 17.86
C GLY A 795 -0.03 -2.23 17.31
N MET A 796 0.53 -2.08 16.11
CA MET A 796 1.63 -2.93 15.63
C MET A 796 2.83 -2.81 16.57
N THR A 797 3.51 -3.92 16.88
CA THR A 797 4.64 -3.88 17.81
C THR A 797 5.85 -3.17 17.22
N ASP A 798 6.52 -2.34 18.04
CA ASP A 798 7.76 -1.62 17.71
C ASP A 798 8.75 -2.47 16.90
N GLY A 799 8.99 -3.73 17.30
CA GLY A 799 9.94 -4.61 16.60
C GLY A 799 9.56 -5.03 15.17
N GLN A 800 8.28 -4.95 14.77
CA GLN A 800 7.89 -5.08 13.35
C GLN A 800 8.04 -3.74 12.61
N VAL A 801 7.62 -2.63 13.23
CA VAL A 801 7.74 -1.29 12.65
C VAL A 801 9.22 -0.92 12.43
N ASP A 802 10.07 -1.14 13.42
CA ASP A 802 11.52 -1.00 13.36
C ASP A 802 12.12 -1.81 12.21
N PHE A 803 11.59 -3.00 11.90
CA PHE A 803 12.08 -3.86 10.82
C PHE A 803 11.71 -3.30 9.43
N PHE A 804 10.50 -2.77 9.27
CA PHE A 804 10.11 -2.04 8.06
C PHE A 804 10.95 -0.76 7.89
N ASP A 805 11.14 0.01 8.96
CA ASP A 805 11.94 1.23 8.97
C ASP A 805 13.44 0.96 8.72
N ALA A 806 13.96 -0.17 9.18
CA ALA A 806 15.33 -0.59 8.93
C ALA A 806 15.63 -0.79 7.43
N GLN A 807 14.62 -1.12 6.61
CA GLN A 807 14.77 -1.19 5.15
C GLN A 807 15.05 0.19 4.54
N GLY A 808 14.60 1.27 5.19
CA GLY A 808 15.05 2.66 4.97
C GLY A 808 14.54 3.33 3.68
N VAL A 809 14.41 2.60 2.58
CA VAL A 809 14.02 3.13 1.26
C VAL A 809 12.53 3.49 1.16
N GLN A 810 11.67 2.84 1.94
CA GLN A 810 10.23 3.13 2.05
C GLN A 810 9.84 3.65 3.45
N GLY A 811 10.83 3.94 4.30
CA GLY A 811 10.64 4.37 5.70
C GLY A 811 10.81 5.89 5.93
N PRO A 812 10.55 6.41 7.13
CA PRO A 812 9.86 5.71 8.20
C PRO A 812 8.39 5.47 7.82
N ALA A 813 7.80 4.41 8.35
CA ALA A 813 6.41 4.06 8.12
C ALA A 813 5.48 5.23 8.49
N LEU A 814 4.32 5.29 7.84
CA LEU A 814 3.24 6.21 8.21
C LEU A 814 2.26 5.45 9.10
N GLU A 815 2.05 5.89 10.35
CA GLU A 815 1.04 5.29 11.22
C GLU A 815 -0.36 5.83 10.90
N VAL A 816 -1.30 4.94 10.57
CA VAL A 816 -2.73 5.23 10.41
C VAL A 816 -3.50 4.77 11.65
N ARG A 817 -4.48 5.56 12.08
CA ARG A 817 -5.33 5.23 13.23
C ARG A 817 -6.33 4.13 12.85
N THR A 818 -6.08 2.90 13.28
CA THR A 818 -6.95 1.73 13.01
C THR A 818 -7.65 1.17 14.26
N TYR A 819 -7.31 1.64 15.47
CA TYR A 819 -7.81 1.07 16.74
C TYR A 819 -9.33 1.19 17.01
N TRP A 820 -10.07 1.80 16.08
CA TRP A 820 -11.52 1.92 16.09
C TRP A 820 -12.25 0.75 15.41
N LEU A 821 -11.53 -0.03 14.61
CA LEU A 821 -12.00 -1.27 14.00
C LEU A 821 -11.72 -2.47 14.93
N VAL A 822 -12.55 -3.51 14.86
CA VAL A 822 -12.40 -4.75 15.64
C VAL A 822 -11.22 -5.60 15.17
N VAL A 823 -11.05 -5.74 13.85
CA VAL A 823 -9.92 -6.47 13.26
C VAL A 823 -8.69 -5.58 13.26
N GLY A 824 -8.86 -4.33 12.83
CA GLY A 824 -7.94 -3.26 13.18
C GLY A 824 -6.95 -2.89 12.09
N HIS A 825 -7.32 -3.09 10.84
CA HIS A 825 -6.40 -3.07 9.71
C HIS A 825 -6.53 -1.79 8.88
N VAL A 826 -5.54 -1.53 8.02
CA VAL A 826 -5.50 -0.31 7.19
C VAL A 826 -6.34 -0.49 5.93
N ASP A 827 -6.31 -1.70 5.38
CA ASP A 827 -7.10 -2.13 4.20
C ASP A 827 -8.62 -2.11 4.44
N GLU A 828 -9.07 -2.09 5.69
CA GLU A 828 -10.47 -1.84 6.09
C GLU A 828 -10.90 -0.38 5.87
N ILE A 829 -9.97 0.57 5.74
CA ILE A 829 -10.26 2.02 5.66
C ILE A 829 -10.16 2.52 4.22
N PHE A 830 -9.07 2.19 3.52
CA PHE A 830 -8.82 2.65 2.16
C PHE A 830 -7.92 1.69 1.38
N SER A 831 -7.98 1.78 0.05
CA SER A 831 -7.07 1.13 -0.89
C SER A 831 -6.56 2.14 -1.93
N VAL A 832 -5.31 1.98 -2.37
CA VAL A 832 -4.80 2.72 -3.54
C VAL A 832 -5.16 1.96 -4.81
N VAL A 833 -5.70 2.67 -5.80
CA VAL A 833 -6.16 2.11 -7.08
C VAL A 833 -5.50 2.87 -8.24
N PRO A 834 -4.96 2.19 -9.28
CA PRO A 834 -4.34 2.86 -10.43
C PRO A 834 -5.32 3.70 -11.24
N ASN A 835 -4.90 4.90 -11.67
CA ASN A 835 -5.59 5.65 -12.72
C ASN A 835 -4.88 5.40 -14.05
N ARG A 836 -5.38 4.45 -14.84
CA ARG A 836 -4.81 4.05 -16.15
C ARG A 836 -5.06 5.09 -17.25
N ASN A 837 -5.92 6.07 -16.98
CA ASN A 837 -6.30 7.14 -17.89
C ASN A 837 -5.72 8.51 -17.48
N ALA A 838 -4.88 8.56 -16.44
CA ALA A 838 -4.33 9.80 -15.89
C ALA A 838 -3.68 10.68 -16.97
N GLY A 839 -4.14 11.94 -17.05
CA GLY A 839 -3.59 12.94 -17.95
C GLY A 839 -2.24 13.52 -17.47
N PRO A 840 -1.55 14.31 -18.30
CA PRO A 840 -0.32 15.00 -17.92
C PRO A 840 -0.53 15.90 -16.68
N GLY A 841 0.15 15.59 -15.59
CA GLY A 841 0.05 16.33 -14.33
C GLY A 841 -0.97 15.78 -13.32
N GLU A 842 -1.81 14.83 -13.72
CA GLU A 842 -2.64 14.06 -12.79
C GLU A 842 -1.82 12.98 -12.07
N LYS A 843 -2.31 12.48 -10.94
CA LYS A 843 -1.71 11.32 -10.29
C LYS A 843 -2.11 10.05 -11.06
N PRO A 844 -1.19 9.10 -11.32
CA PRO A 844 -1.50 7.82 -11.97
C PRO A 844 -2.22 6.83 -11.03
N TRP A 845 -2.92 7.35 -10.01
CA TRP A 845 -3.59 6.62 -8.95
C TRP A 845 -4.56 7.53 -8.19
N VAL A 846 -5.53 6.91 -7.53
CA VAL A 846 -6.47 7.53 -6.58
C VAL A 846 -6.54 6.69 -5.30
N ILE A 847 -7.09 7.27 -4.23
CA ILE A 847 -7.40 6.56 -2.98
C ILE A 847 -8.89 6.25 -2.94
N VAL A 848 -9.25 4.98 -3.07
CA VAL A 848 -10.61 4.51 -2.77
C VAL A 848 -10.74 4.43 -1.26
N ILE A 849 -11.69 5.16 -0.67
CA ILE A 849 -11.85 5.30 0.78
C ILE A 849 -13.30 5.04 1.18
N ALA A 850 -13.49 4.33 2.30
CA ALA A 850 -14.80 4.13 2.90
C ALA A 850 -15.53 5.46 3.16
N SER A 851 -16.85 5.50 3.00
CA SER A 851 -17.70 6.64 3.38
C SER A 851 -19.04 6.14 3.90
N THR A 852 -19.32 6.43 5.18
CA THR A 852 -20.62 6.11 5.78
C THR A 852 -21.66 7.17 5.44
N ASP A 853 -21.23 8.42 5.28
CA ASP A 853 -22.10 9.51 4.84
C ASP A 853 -22.65 9.24 3.44
N LEU A 854 -21.83 8.72 2.52
CA LEU A 854 -22.28 8.31 1.18
C LEU A 854 -23.24 7.12 1.23
N ALA A 855 -22.98 6.13 2.08
CA ALA A 855 -23.88 4.99 2.26
C ALA A 855 -25.24 5.43 2.83
N ILE A 856 -25.25 6.23 3.90
CA ILE A 856 -26.47 6.76 4.53
C ILE A 856 -27.25 7.62 3.53
N ALA A 857 -26.60 8.56 2.83
CA ALA A 857 -27.26 9.40 1.83
C ALA A 857 -27.90 8.58 0.69
N SER A 858 -27.26 7.49 0.25
CA SER A 858 -27.85 6.60 -0.76
C SER A 858 -29.11 5.87 -0.27
N LEU A 859 -29.17 5.53 1.02
CA LEU A 859 -30.35 4.94 1.65
C LEU A 859 -31.45 5.97 1.88
N GLU A 860 -31.11 7.18 2.35
CA GLU A 860 -32.05 8.29 2.50
C GLU A 860 -32.75 8.57 1.17
N LYS A 861 -31.97 8.67 0.08
CA LYS A 861 -32.48 8.88 -1.28
C LYS A 861 -33.40 7.74 -1.74
N ALA A 862 -33.05 6.48 -1.42
CA ALA A 862 -33.90 5.33 -1.71
C ALA A 862 -35.23 5.38 -0.95
N VAL A 863 -35.26 5.84 0.32
CA VAL A 863 -36.50 6.06 1.07
C VAL A 863 -37.34 7.19 0.44
N GLU A 864 -36.72 8.32 0.10
CA GLU A 864 -37.39 9.46 -0.56
C GLU A 864 -38.06 9.08 -1.88
N ASP A 865 -37.41 8.25 -2.69
CA ASP A 865 -37.94 7.75 -3.98
C ASP A 865 -39.02 6.66 -3.81
N GLY A 866 -39.34 6.25 -2.58
CA GLY A 866 -40.34 5.22 -2.29
C GLY A 866 -39.84 3.79 -2.42
N HIS A 867 -38.51 3.60 -2.37
CA HIS A 867 -37.81 2.31 -2.37
C HIS A 867 -37.31 1.89 -0.98
N GLY A 868 -37.73 2.58 0.08
CA GLY A 868 -37.28 2.37 1.45
C GLY A 868 -37.44 0.93 1.99
N SER A 869 -38.44 0.20 1.52
CA SER A 869 -38.71 -1.20 1.88
C SER A 869 -38.10 -2.24 0.92
N VAL A 870 -37.19 -1.85 0.03
CA VAL A 870 -36.46 -2.81 -0.84
C VAL A 870 -35.48 -3.62 0.02
N PRO A 871 -35.44 -4.97 -0.12
CA PRO A 871 -34.55 -5.80 0.69
C PRO A 871 -33.07 -5.50 0.45
N ILE A 872 -32.33 -5.39 1.54
CA ILE A 872 -30.86 -5.34 1.63
C ILE A 872 -30.41 -6.69 2.23
N PHE A 873 -29.27 -7.22 1.79
CA PHE A 873 -28.84 -8.60 2.07
C PHE A 873 -29.90 -9.64 1.63
N ALA A 874 -30.48 -9.43 0.45
CA ALA A 874 -31.59 -10.22 -0.08
C ALA A 874 -31.25 -11.72 -0.14
N GLY A 875 -32.03 -12.55 0.58
CA GLY A 875 -31.80 -13.99 0.66
C GLY A 875 -30.77 -14.44 1.71
N ARG A 876 -30.11 -13.53 2.44
CA ARG A 876 -29.25 -13.85 3.60
C ARG A 876 -30.04 -14.23 4.86
N GLY A 877 -31.35 -13.98 4.86
CA GLY A 877 -32.33 -14.69 5.67
C GLY A 877 -32.65 -14.09 7.04
N ARG A 878 -31.72 -14.12 8.00
CA ARG A 878 -31.90 -13.39 9.29
C ARG A 878 -31.28 -12.00 9.30
N ASP A 879 -30.35 -11.81 8.37
CA ASP A 879 -29.56 -10.61 8.22
C ASP A 879 -30.17 -9.69 7.13
N GLU A 880 -31.22 -10.17 6.44
CA GLU A 880 -32.02 -9.40 5.47
C GLU A 880 -32.78 -8.27 6.17
N THR A 881 -32.67 -7.05 5.63
CA THR A 881 -33.25 -5.82 6.19
C THR A 881 -33.66 -4.86 5.06
N SER A 882 -33.83 -3.57 5.34
CA SER A 882 -34.26 -2.54 4.38
C SER A 882 -33.69 -1.17 4.75
N ALA A 883 -33.73 -0.22 3.81
CA ALA A 883 -33.25 1.15 4.05
C ALA A 883 -34.01 1.84 5.20
N GLU A 884 -35.33 1.64 5.27
CA GLU A 884 -36.19 2.14 6.37
C GLU A 884 -35.78 1.59 7.74
N GLU A 885 -35.37 0.32 7.83
CA GLU A 885 -34.94 -0.30 9.09
C GLU A 885 -33.54 0.13 9.51
N ILE A 886 -32.59 0.25 8.57
CA ILE A 886 -31.23 0.74 8.82
C ILE A 886 -31.27 2.17 9.35
N LEU A 887 -31.99 3.07 8.66
CA LEU A 887 -32.06 4.49 9.02
C LEU A 887 -32.86 4.75 10.31
N ALA A 888 -33.68 3.78 10.75
CA ALA A 888 -34.41 3.85 12.02
C ALA A 888 -33.63 3.31 13.23
N ASP A 889 -32.43 2.74 13.05
CA ASP A 889 -31.58 2.26 14.14
C ASP A 889 -30.60 3.34 14.61
N ASP A 890 -31.02 4.10 15.64
CA ASP A 890 -30.21 5.12 16.33
C ASP A 890 -28.80 4.61 16.73
N PHE A 891 -28.66 3.31 17.05
CA PHE A 891 -27.40 2.73 17.51
C PHE A 891 -26.47 2.38 16.34
N LEU A 892 -27.03 2.01 15.20
CA LEU A 892 -26.30 1.85 13.94
C LEU A 892 -25.86 3.21 13.39
N MET A 893 -26.73 4.23 13.45
CA MET A 893 -26.37 5.60 13.03
C MET A 893 -25.26 6.21 13.91
N ASP A 894 -25.32 6.03 15.24
CA ASP A 894 -24.25 6.42 16.19
C ASP A 894 -22.90 5.74 15.88
N ALA A 895 -22.92 4.48 15.44
CA ALA A 895 -21.71 3.76 15.02
C ALA A 895 -21.09 4.36 13.75
N ASN A 896 -21.92 4.70 12.76
CA ASN A 896 -21.49 5.24 11.48
C ASN A 896 -20.98 6.69 11.62
N GLU A 897 -21.67 7.54 12.38
CA GLU A 897 -21.17 8.89 12.71
C GLU A 897 -19.80 8.84 13.42
N SER A 898 -19.56 7.81 14.25
CA SER A 898 -18.23 7.60 14.83
C SER A 898 -17.20 7.08 13.84
N ALA A 899 -17.57 6.14 12.96
CA ALA A 899 -16.69 5.61 11.92
C ALA A 899 -16.26 6.70 10.94
N GLN A 900 -17.17 7.54 10.45
CA GLN A 900 -16.86 8.65 9.55
C GLN A 900 -15.80 9.59 10.17
N ARG A 901 -15.95 9.95 11.45
CA ARG A 901 -14.95 10.81 12.15
C ARG A 901 -13.55 10.20 12.17
N ASP A 902 -13.42 8.88 12.22
CA ASP A 902 -12.13 8.18 12.20
C ASP A 902 -11.61 7.96 10.77
N ILE A 903 -12.49 7.69 9.79
CA ILE A 903 -12.19 7.73 8.34
C ILE A 903 -11.64 9.10 7.92
N ASP A 904 -12.30 10.19 8.33
CA ASP A 904 -11.88 11.56 8.05
C ASP A 904 -10.51 11.89 8.67
N GLN A 905 -10.14 11.25 9.79
CA GLN A 905 -8.78 11.39 10.36
C GLN A 905 -7.76 10.74 9.43
N ALA A 906 -8.06 9.58 8.85
CA ALA A 906 -7.20 8.96 7.83
C ALA A 906 -7.11 9.84 6.57
N ARG A 907 -8.23 10.37 6.04
CA ARG A 907 -8.21 11.34 4.93
C ARG A 907 -7.31 12.53 5.24
N ARG A 908 -7.53 13.22 6.37
CA ARG A 908 -6.73 14.40 6.77
C ARG A 908 -5.24 14.09 6.91
N LEU A 909 -4.89 12.92 7.43
CA LEU A 909 -3.50 12.46 7.52
C LEU A 909 -2.87 12.30 6.13
N LEU A 910 -3.52 11.57 5.23
CA LEU A 910 -3.03 11.32 3.86
C LEU A 910 -2.93 12.63 3.06
N THR A 911 -3.95 13.49 3.15
CA THR A 911 -3.95 14.86 2.59
C THR A 911 -2.74 15.67 3.05
N TRP A 912 -2.43 15.64 4.35
CA TRP A 912 -1.27 16.34 4.90
C TRP A 912 0.07 15.74 4.42
N GLU A 913 0.25 14.43 4.62
CA GLU A 913 1.50 13.69 4.44
C GLU A 913 1.89 13.45 2.97
N MET A 914 0.92 13.41 2.05
CA MET A 914 1.18 13.22 0.61
C MET A 914 0.86 14.46 -0.24
N GLY A 915 0.13 15.44 0.32
CA GLY A 915 -0.28 16.63 -0.43
C GLY A 915 -1.40 16.34 -1.41
N LEU A 916 -2.45 15.71 -0.92
CA LEU A 916 -3.64 15.36 -1.70
C LEU A 916 -4.67 16.49 -1.67
N THR A 917 -5.65 16.33 -2.53
CA THR A 917 -6.86 17.16 -2.68
C THR A 917 -8.07 16.23 -2.68
N GLU A 918 -9.29 16.76 -2.54
CA GLU A 918 -10.50 15.91 -2.58
C GLU A 918 -10.63 15.11 -3.89
N ALA A 919 -10.11 15.62 -5.01
CA ALA A 919 -10.11 14.91 -6.30
C ALA A 919 -9.23 13.64 -6.33
N ASP A 920 -8.28 13.51 -5.40
CA ASP A 920 -7.43 12.33 -5.25
C ASP A 920 -8.13 11.20 -4.45
N PHE A 921 -9.27 11.49 -3.81
CA PHE A 921 -10.07 10.53 -3.07
C PHE A 921 -11.32 10.14 -3.87
N ARG A 922 -11.70 8.86 -3.77
CA ARG A 922 -12.92 8.30 -4.33
C ARG A 922 -13.68 7.60 -3.22
N GLU A 923 -14.74 8.23 -2.76
CA GLU A 923 -15.59 7.68 -1.69
C GLU A 923 -16.42 6.51 -2.20
N VAL A 924 -16.53 5.47 -1.37
CA VAL A 924 -17.39 4.31 -1.66
C VAL A 924 -18.31 4.02 -0.48
N PRO A 925 -19.57 3.62 -0.71
CA PRO A 925 -20.50 3.27 0.36
C PRO A 925 -19.92 2.19 1.29
N ALA A 926 -19.84 2.49 2.58
CA ALA A 926 -19.50 1.54 3.63
C ALA A 926 -20.36 1.81 4.87
N LEU A 927 -20.82 0.76 5.55
CA LEU A 927 -21.51 0.87 6.84
C LEU A 927 -20.79 0.04 7.89
N PHE A 928 -20.88 0.49 9.15
CA PHE A 928 -20.30 -0.14 10.32
C PHE A 928 -21.32 -0.28 11.45
N TYR A 929 -21.09 -1.22 12.38
CA TYR A 929 -21.89 -1.41 13.59
C TYR A 929 -20.99 -1.57 14.82
N TRP A 930 -21.50 -1.22 16.01
CA TRP A 930 -20.77 -1.39 17.27
C TRP A 930 -20.61 -2.87 17.65
N ASP A 931 -19.37 -3.34 17.81
CA ASP A 931 -19.10 -4.64 18.43
C ASP A 931 -19.07 -4.51 19.95
N GLY A 932 -20.26 -4.64 20.55
CA GLY A 932 -20.44 -4.56 21.99
C GLY A 932 -21.14 -3.27 22.43
N ALA A 933 -20.52 -2.51 23.34
CA ALA A 933 -21.23 -1.44 24.06
C ALA A 933 -21.35 -0.13 23.27
N ARG A 934 -20.22 0.45 22.84
CA ARG A 934 -20.06 1.62 21.92
C ARG A 934 -18.62 1.74 21.39
N TYR A 935 -17.86 0.64 21.33
CA TYR A 935 -16.47 0.58 20.80
C TYR A 935 -15.93 -0.86 20.86
N PRO A 936 -15.18 -1.36 19.86
CA PRO A 936 -14.90 -0.79 18.53
C PRO A 936 -16.09 -1.04 17.55
N VAL A 937 -15.90 -0.79 16.26
CA VAL A 937 -16.86 -1.16 15.20
C VAL A 937 -16.37 -2.29 14.29
N SER A 938 -17.31 -2.97 13.66
CA SER A 938 -17.11 -3.93 12.57
C SER A 938 -17.87 -3.48 11.32
N ALA A 939 -17.41 -3.89 10.14
CA ALA A 939 -18.14 -3.66 8.89
C ALA A 939 -19.53 -4.33 8.92
N TYR A 940 -20.58 -3.56 8.66
CA TYR A 940 -21.98 -4.00 8.60
C TYR A 940 -22.35 -4.62 7.25
N MET A 941 -21.64 -4.22 6.19
CA MET A 941 -21.72 -4.74 4.84
C MET A 941 -20.34 -5.23 4.37
N PRO A 942 -20.23 -6.06 3.32
CA PRO A 942 -18.94 -6.41 2.72
C PRO A 942 -18.19 -5.14 2.27
N ALA A 943 -16.95 -4.98 2.75
CA ALA A 943 -16.19 -3.73 2.62
C ALA A 943 -15.62 -3.54 1.20
N MET A 944 -16.30 -2.76 0.34
CA MET A 944 -15.90 -2.55 -1.06
C MET A 944 -14.49 -1.93 -1.23
N GLN A 945 -14.03 -1.14 -0.26
CA GLN A 945 -12.68 -0.58 -0.20
C GLN A 945 -11.58 -1.63 0.05
N ASN A 946 -11.93 -2.81 0.55
CA ASN A 946 -11.05 -3.94 0.86
C ASN A 946 -10.99 -4.90 -0.36
N LEU A 947 -10.52 -4.36 -1.49
CA LEU A 947 -10.60 -4.99 -2.82
C LEU A 947 -9.26 -5.49 -3.34
N LEU A 948 -9.28 -6.51 -4.21
CA LEU A 948 -8.08 -6.97 -4.90
C LEU A 948 -7.79 -6.08 -6.12
N VAL A 949 -6.60 -5.47 -6.16
CA VAL A 949 -6.09 -4.72 -7.31
C VAL A 949 -5.11 -5.57 -8.13
N ALA A 950 -5.55 -6.12 -9.26
CA ALA A 950 -4.74 -6.93 -10.17
C ALA A 950 -4.60 -6.27 -11.54
N ASN A 951 -3.54 -5.48 -11.73
CA ASN A 951 -3.27 -4.69 -12.95
C ASN A 951 -4.35 -3.62 -13.24
N ASP A 952 -5.30 -3.94 -14.10
CA ASP A 952 -6.46 -3.14 -14.51
C ASP A 952 -7.79 -3.80 -14.09
N VAL A 953 -7.73 -4.97 -13.45
CA VAL A 953 -8.88 -5.72 -12.97
C VAL A 953 -9.01 -5.57 -11.47
N LEU A 954 -10.20 -5.19 -11.02
CA LEU A 954 -10.57 -5.11 -9.60
C LEU A 954 -11.56 -6.21 -9.26
N LEU A 955 -11.25 -7.04 -8.26
CA LEU A 955 -12.25 -7.92 -7.64
C LEU A 955 -12.70 -7.28 -6.32
N ILE A 956 -13.98 -6.91 -6.27
CA ILE A 956 -14.59 -6.11 -5.22
C ILE A 956 -15.59 -7.00 -4.47
N PRO A 957 -15.62 -6.96 -3.13
CA PRO A 957 -16.70 -7.60 -2.36
C PRO A 957 -18.07 -7.12 -2.84
N ASP A 958 -18.99 -8.03 -3.12
CA ASP A 958 -20.39 -7.65 -3.40
C ASP A 958 -20.99 -6.99 -2.14
N PRO A 959 -21.42 -5.71 -2.20
CA PRO A 959 -21.95 -4.99 -1.04
C PRO A 959 -23.34 -5.47 -0.60
N GLU A 960 -24.06 -6.23 -1.43
CA GLU A 960 -25.40 -6.79 -1.15
C GLU A 960 -26.45 -5.71 -0.79
N GLY A 961 -26.40 -4.58 -1.51
CA GLY A 961 -27.28 -3.43 -1.32
C GLY A 961 -28.70 -3.61 -1.89
N PRO A 962 -29.55 -2.58 -1.80
CA PRO A 962 -30.92 -2.66 -2.30
C PRO A 962 -30.94 -2.58 -3.83
N GLU A 963 -31.46 -3.63 -4.48
CA GLU A 963 -31.59 -3.69 -5.94
C GLU A 963 -32.79 -2.86 -6.43
N ILE A 964 -32.52 -1.66 -6.95
CA ILE A 964 -33.53 -0.72 -7.46
C ILE A 964 -33.43 -0.67 -8.98
N GLY A 965 -34.53 -1.00 -9.67
CA GLY A 965 -34.57 -1.00 -11.15
C GLY A 965 -33.70 -2.07 -11.83
N GLY A 966 -33.18 -3.06 -11.08
CA GLY A 966 -32.24 -4.06 -11.57
C GLY A 966 -30.77 -3.72 -11.31
N VAL A 967 -30.49 -2.73 -10.47
CA VAL A 967 -29.14 -2.25 -10.12
C VAL A 967 -29.02 -2.16 -8.60
N ASP A 968 -28.00 -2.76 -8.02
CA ASP A 968 -27.59 -2.50 -6.64
C ASP A 968 -26.96 -1.09 -6.57
N ILE A 969 -27.56 -0.20 -5.77
CA ILE A 969 -27.13 1.21 -5.69
C ILE A 969 -25.75 1.39 -5.05
N TRP A 970 -25.30 0.45 -4.22
CA TRP A 970 -23.96 0.48 -3.62
C TRP A 970 -22.91 -0.03 -4.62
N GLN A 971 -23.24 -1.06 -5.40
CA GLN A 971 -22.40 -1.44 -6.56
C GLN A 971 -22.28 -0.27 -7.53
N GLN A 972 -23.37 0.43 -7.84
CA GLN A 972 -23.33 1.60 -8.72
C GLN A 972 -22.46 2.72 -8.14
N GLY A 973 -22.59 3.06 -6.86
CA GLY A 973 -21.73 4.07 -6.22
C GLY A 973 -20.23 3.74 -6.29
N MET A 974 -19.86 2.46 -6.23
CA MET A 974 -18.49 2.01 -6.47
C MET A 974 -18.08 2.09 -7.95
N LEU A 975 -18.98 1.79 -8.90
CA LEU A 975 -18.70 1.99 -10.32
C LEU A 975 -18.51 3.47 -10.67
N ASP A 976 -19.32 4.36 -10.11
CA ASP A 976 -19.22 5.81 -10.28
C ASP A 976 -17.91 6.36 -9.69
N ALA A 977 -17.52 5.87 -8.51
CA ALA A 977 -16.24 6.20 -7.88
C ALA A 977 -15.01 5.80 -8.74
N LEU A 978 -15.13 4.72 -9.51
CA LEU A 978 -14.11 4.19 -10.41
C LEU A 978 -14.22 4.73 -11.85
N ASP A 979 -15.23 5.54 -12.17
CA ASP A 979 -15.44 6.02 -13.54
C ASP A 979 -14.27 6.88 -14.03
N GLY A 980 -14.01 6.80 -15.34
CA GLY A 980 -12.89 7.45 -15.99
C GLY A 980 -11.52 6.85 -15.70
N LEU A 981 -11.32 5.98 -14.69
CA LEU A 981 -9.99 5.48 -14.29
C LEU A 981 -9.36 4.45 -15.25
N GLY A 982 -10.13 3.88 -16.19
CA GLY A 982 -9.64 2.89 -17.15
C GLY A 982 -9.44 1.50 -16.53
N LEU A 983 -10.36 1.09 -15.66
CA LEU A 983 -10.33 -0.15 -14.90
C LEU A 983 -11.56 -1.01 -15.17
N THR A 984 -11.43 -2.30 -14.89
CA THR A 984 -12.53 -3.27 -15.01
C THR A 984 -12.92 -3.78 -13.63
N ALA A 985 -14.10 -3.39 -13.15
CA ALA A 985 -14.64 -3.74 -11.84
C ALA A 985 -15.51 -5.01 -11.89
N HIS A 986 -15.31 -5.94 -10.95
CA HIS A 986 -16.10 -7.15 -10.79
C HIS A 986 -16.48 -7.41 -9.33
N PHE A 987 -17.78 -7.35 -9.04
CA PHE A 987 -18.34 -7.73 -7.74
C PHE A 987 -18.38 -9.25 -7.58
N VAL A 988 -18.10 -9.74 -6.37
CA VAL A 988 -18.04 -11.17 -6.04
C VAL A 988 -18.71 -11.41 -4.69
N ASP A 989 -19.71 -12.31 -4.63
CA ASP A 989 -20.28 -12.78 -3.37
C ASP A 989 -19.19 -13.42 -2.50
N VAL A 990 -18.89 -12.74 -1.41
CA VAL A 990 -17.97 -13.15 -0.34
C VAL A 990 -18.64 -13.12 1.03
N TYR A 991 -19.97 -12.99 1.08
CA TYR A 991 -20.72 -12.68 2.28
C TYR A 991 -20.44 -13.70 3.39
N TYR A 992 -20.63 -14.99 3.08
CA TYR A 992 -20.37 -16.06 4.03
C TYR A 992 -18.90 -16.49 4.11
N SER A 993 -18.12 -16.35 3.04
CA SER A 993 -16.73 -16.84 3.03
C SER A 993 -15.75 -15.90 3.73
N TYR A 994 -16.01 -14.59 3.74
CA TYR A 994 -15.13 -13.57 4.32
C TYR A 994 -15.88 -12.57 5.23
N HIS A 995 -16.96 -11.95 4.77
CA HIS A 995 -17.60 -10.83 5.51
C HIS A 995 -18.17 -11.26 6.89
N THR A 996 -18.92 -12.36 6.96
CA THR A 996 -19.40 -12.90 8.26
C THR A 996 -18.29 -13.42 9.18
N LEU A 997 -17.03 -13.38 8.73
CA LEU A 997 -15.82 -13.69 9.49
C LEU A 997 -14.94 -12.46 9.75
N LEU A 998 -15.49 -11.25 9.53
CA LEU A 998 -14.88 -9.93 9.72
C LEU A 998 -13.74 -9.59 8.75
N GLY A 999 -13.84 -9.96 7.47
CA GLY A 999 -12.89 -9.49 6.45
C GLY A 999 -13.46 -9.52 5.04
N ALA A 1000 -12.66 -9.19 4.03
CA ALA A 1000 -13.11 -9.17 2.64
C ALA A 1000 -12.10 -9.78 1.66
N ILE A 1001 -12.21 -9.44 0.36
CA ILE A 1001 -11.40 -10.06 -0.70
C ILE A 1001 -9.92 -9.78 -0.51
N HIS A 1002 -9.55 -8.54 -0.15
CA HIS A 1002 -8.15 -8.19 0.04
C HIS A 1002 -7.55 -8.96 1.22
N CYS A 1003 -8.19 -8.96 2.41
CA CYS A 1003 -7.76 -9.80 3.54
C CYS A 1003 -7.61 -11.30 3.18
N GLY A 1004 -8.46 -11.79 2.28
CA GLY A 1004 -8.52 -13.18 1.82
C GLY A 1004 -7.56 -13.57 0.70
N THR A 1005 -6.79 -12.62 0.16
CA THR A 1005 -5.84 -12.81 -0.94
C THR A 1005 -4.49 -12.17 -0.60
N ASN A 1006 -3.51 -12.24 -1.50
CA ASN A 1006 -2.28 -11.44 -1.45
C ASN A 1006 -1.72 -11.35 -2.88
N VAL A 1007 -0.85 -10.39 -3.19
CA VAL A 1007 -0.36 -10.14 -4.57
C VAL A 1007 1.15 -9.93 -4.61
N GLU A 1008 1.85 -10.82 -5.31
CA GLU A 1008 3.23 -10.64 -5.75
C GLU A 1008 3.23 -9.85 -7.06
N ARG A 1009 4.15 -8.87 -7.13
CA ARG A 1009 4.20 -7.86 -8.18
C ARG A 1009 5.64 -7.69 -8.68
N ALA A 1010 5.76 -7.28 -9.94
CA ALA A 1010 7.03 -6.99 -10.58
C ALA A 1010 7.84 -5.93 -9.81
N GLY A 1011 9.17 -6.04 -9.85
CA GLY A 1011 10.08 -5.05 -9.28
C GLY A 1011 9.90 -3.63 -9.84
N ALA A 1012 10.38 -2.64 -9.09
CA ALA A 1012 10.47 -1.24 -9.50
C ALA A 1012 11.88 -0.92 -10.06
N GLU A 1013 12.22 0.37 -10.18
CA GLU A 1013 13.60 0.76 -10.53
C GLU A 1013 14.60 0.42 -9.40
N PRO A 1014 15.87 0.12 -9.71
CA PRO A 1014 16.83 -0.40 -8.74
C PRO A 1014 17.04 0.58 -7.58
N TRP A 1015 16.90 0.11 -6.33
CA TRP A 1015 16.84 1.02 -5.17
C TRP A 1015 18.08 1.92 -4.98
N TRP A 1016 19.25 1.52 -5.51
CA TRP A 1016 20.49 2.27 -5.43
C TRP A 1016 20.61 3.42 -6.45
N SER A 1017 19.86 3.38 -7.56
CA SER A 1017 19.87 4.44 -8.58
C SER A 1017 19.11 5.70 -8.12
N LEU A 1018 18.31 5.56 -7.07
CA LEU A 1018 17.37 6.56 -6.60
C LEU A 1018 18.05 7.62 -5.72
N PRO A 1019 17.63 8.89 -5.77
CA PRO A 1019 18.22 9.93 -4.93
C PRO A 1019 18.07 9.60 -3.45
N GLN A 1020 19.17 9.21 -2.80
CA GLN A 1020 19.16 8.87 -1.39
C GLN A 1020 18.65 10.05 -0.57
N ALA A 1021 17.59 9.83 0.22
CA ALA A 1021 17.02 10.86 1.05
C ALA A 1021 18.09 11.40 2.00
N GLY A 1022 18.47 12.68 1.81
CA GLY A 1022 19.58 13.34 2.49
C GLY A 1022 19.38 13.46 4.01
N GLY A 1023 19.60 12.36 4.71
CA GLY A 1023 19.47 12.24 6.16
C GLY A 1023 20.75 12.67 6.86
N SER A 1024 20.92 13.98 7.08
CA SER A 1024 21.76 14.43 8.19
C SER A 1024 21.14 13.95 9.50
N ARG A 1025 21.74 12.92 10.11
CA ARG A 1025 21.48 12.54 11.52
C ARG A 1025 22.16 13.53 12.47
#